data_AF-A0A1I1DB09-F1
#
_entry.id   AF-A0A1I1DB09-F1
#
_cell.length_a   1.000
_cell.length_b   1.000
_cell.length_c   1.000
_cell.angle_alpha   90.00
_cell.angle_beta   90.00
_cell.angle_gamma   90.00
#
_symmetry.space_group_name_H-M   'P 1'
#
loop_
_entity.id
_entity.type
_entity.pdbx_description
1 polymer ?
#
loop_
_entity_poly.entity_id
_entity_poly.type
_entity_poly.pdbx_seq_one_letter_code
_entity_poly.pdbx_strand_id
1 'polypeptide(L)'
;MRQTGGGDTVYLAGGTYHANAPLNLTAADSGSSFLAMSGEKVTISGGTPVSGWTQGADGIWSAQVSAADVQQLTVNGVKQVESRFPDIDPNDPITGGWLWGQDVPAGRDPTNSLAFNPSDFPPGHEPKVGQTVTVFAENGYANDKLTIESVSGNVMTFSSEANYDLGPASRFFISEPVPDAVGEWSFDSATQTVRYKAPEGFTGEGAVASDAHSLFVVDGAQNITFKGLTFADTAASSGDPETAAIEAHDATGMVVEGNHFLNVGVGVALHGDSSGNLLSGNSFEHIWSSAIAMTAGTSGNRVTNNVIDRSGEVFVQFGAIDMQESAQNQIDHNTITNVPRFGIAEINYDPGNPSGGNIIEYNDVRHSGQQTPDVGAIYLYSGDDSGAAGDTIRYNNIVDAGGLNTQAGGFAENWSSGIYLDNMASNAQIYGNFVQGTTFAGIYIHGGSGNQIHDNTLLDNGAYGISTVIADDFAMDGNEVYRNFIQVSADGSNTIDTDQTDPGLIHDNVYYNPDGGELTIADLALAAFQQRGGDVGSVVTDQAGFANAGAGDYSFLAGSIAQQHGIETAPFGSIGSSLSGALPEVGSPVTPPVTPEPPVTVEPEPPVTPPITIEPETPVTPPVTAEPEQPTTVIPPVTAEPGTPPTEIPVTNPGNPPDVITIPEVTLPETEPDTPSNPGGWSGWGGHHGWGGRGGGRNWFQEIWSRRDEDDDDRGGGRNWLQEIRSRHDDTDNDQHPQQSHWHW
;
A
#
# COMPACT_ATOMS: atom_id res chain seq x y z
N MET A 1 -23.37 17.89 -25.16
CA MET A 1 -24.02 16.96 -26.12
C MET A 1 -25.45 16.81 -25.67
N ARG A 2 -26.47 17.24 -26.44
CA ARG A 2 -27.92 17.09 -26.16
C ARG A 2 -28.74 17.34 -27.46
N GLN A 3 -28.59 16.50 -28.49
CA GLN A 3 -29.39 16.67 -29.73
C GLN A 3 -30.73 15.92 -29.73
N THR A 4 -30.82 14.78 -29.03
CA THR A 4 -32.08 14.02 -28.83
C THR A 4 -32.10 13.33 -27.46
N GLY A 5 -33.26 12.82 -27.04
CA GLY A 5 -33.43 12.08 -25.78
C GLY A 5 -32.92 10.63 -25.87
N GLY A 6 -31.61 10.48 -26.01
CA GLY A 6 -30.87 9.21 -26.05
C GLY A 6 -29.37 9.51 -26.17
N GLY A 7 -28.52 8.56 -25.76
CA GLY A 7 -27.07 8.77 -25.68
C GLY A 7 -26.41 9.19 -26.98
N ASP A 8 -25.49 10.16 -26.90
CA ASP A 8 -24.70 10.66 -28.04
C ASP A 8 -23.38 9.85 -28.16
N THR A 9 -23.02 9.40 -29.36
CA THR A 9 -21.74 8.69 -29.62
C THR A 9 -20.68 9.65 -30.17
N VAL A 10 -19.63 9.90 -29.39
CA VAL A 10 -18.48 10.74 -29.75
C VAL A 10 -17.35 9.88 -30.31
N TYR A 11 -16.91 10.21 -31.53
CA TYR A 11 -15.70 9.65 -32.13
C TYR A 11 -14.61 10.72 -32.18
N LEU A 12 -13.48 10.47 -31.52
CA LEU A 12 -12.33 11.37 -31.45
C LEU A 12 -11.30 11.02 -32.54
N ALA A 13 -10.78 12.01 -33.25
CA ALA A 13 -9.76 11.84 -34.27
C ALA A 13 -8.36 11.78 -33.65
N GLY A 14 -7.36 11.28 -34.38
CA GLY A 14 -6.00 11.14 -33.86
C GLY A 14 -5.36 12.45 -33.42
N GLY A 15 -4.73 12.45 -32.23
CA GLY A 15 -4.07 13.61 -31.62
C GLY A 15 -4.19 13.65 -30.10
N THR A 16 -3.54 14.66 -29.51
CA THR A 16 -3.62 14.96 -28.07
C THR A 16 -4.60 16.10 -27.82
N TYR A 17 -5.52 15.89 -26.87
CA TYR A 17 -6.52 16.82 -26.42
C TYR A 17 -6.21 17.19 -24.97
N HIS A 18 -5.74 18.42 -24.73
CA HIS A 18 -5.45 18.91 -23.38
C HIS A 18 -6.73 19.40 -22.70
N ALA A 19 -7.01 18.88 -21.51
CA ALA A 19 -8.23 19.13 -20.74
C ALA A 19 -7.87 19.66 -19.34
N ASN A 20 -7.96 20.98 -19.18
CA ASN A 20 -7.62 21.70 -17.95
C ASN A 20 -8.79 21.82 -16.95
N ALA A 21 -9.78 20.93 -17.07
CA ALA A 21 -10.95 20.80 -16.19
C ALA A 21 -11.72 19.50 -16.55
N PRO A 22 -12.40 18.85 -15.59
CA PRO A 22 -13.18 17.64 -15.83
C PRO A 22 -14.37 17.86 -16.78
N LEU A 23 -14.56 16.92 -17.72
CA LEU A 23 -15.84 16.79 -18.41
C LEU A 23 -16.85 16.10 -17.48
N ASN A 24 -17.78 16.89 -16.96
CA ASN A 24 -18.85 16.43 -16.09
C ASN A 24 -19.97 15.78 -16.94
N LEU A 25 -20.30 14.54 -16.64
CA LEU A 25 -21.33 13.71 -17.28
C LEU A 25 -22.38 13.33 -16.25
N THR A 26 -23.63 13.72 -16.50
CA THR A 26 -24.72 13.57 -15.52
C THR A 26 -25.66 12.44 -15.91
N ALA A 27 -26.61 12.09 -15.03
CA ALA A 27 -27.79 11.26 -15.35
C ALA A 27 -28.45 11.61 -16.70
N ALA A 28 -28.46 12.88 -17.10
CA ALA A 28 -29.03 13.36 -18.37
C ALA A 28 -28.19 13.02 -19.63
N ASP A 29 -26.97 12.52 -19.46
CA ASP A 29 -26.02 12.17 -20.51
C ASP A 29 -25.83 10.63 -20.62
N SER A 30 -26.62 9.86 -19.87
CA SER A 30 -26.65 8.38 -19.84
C SER A 30 -26.76 7.73 -21.23
N GLY A 31 -26.05 6.62 -21.42
CA GLY A 31 -25.94 5.88 -22.69
C GLY A 31 -25.00 6.52 -23.71
N SER A 32 -24.30 7.61 -23.38
CA SER A 32 -23.32 8.25 -24.27
C SER A 32 -22.00 7.47 -24.29
N SER A 33 -21.24 7.60 -25.37
CA SER A 33 -19.99 6.85 -25.56
C SER A 33 -18.89 7.72 -26.15
N PHE A 34 -17.66 7.54 -25.66
CA PHE A 34 -16.46 8.23 -26.11
C PHE A 34 -15.47 7.19 -26.66
N LEU A 35 -15.21 7.26 -27.96
CA LEU A 35 -14.38 6.29 -28.66
C LEU A 35 -13.28 6.98 -29.48
N ALA A 36 -12.11 6.35 -29.55
CA ALA A 36 -11.17 6.66 -30.63
C ALA A 36 -11.77 6.27 -32.00
N MET A 37 -11.49 7.06 -33.04
CA MET A 37 -11.73 6.64 -34.42
C MET A 37 -10.87 5.42 -34.75
N SER A 38 -11.41 4.51 -35.57
CA SER A 38 -10.78 3.20 -35.82
C SER A 38 -9.38 3.33 -36.45
N GLY A 39 -8.35 2.94 -35.69
CA GLY A 39 -6.94 3.01 -36.08
C GLY A 39 -6.22 4.32 -35.72
N GLU A 40 -6.92 5.31 -35.17
CA GLU A 40 -6.32 6.54 -34.67
C GLU A 40 -5.76 6.38 -33.24
N LYS A 41 -4.72 7.14 -32.90
CA LYS A 41 -4.24 7.28 -31.51
C LYS A 41 -4.80 8.57 -30.90
N VAL A 42 -5.60 8.43 -29.85
CA VAL A 42 -6.26 9.54 -29.17
C VAL A 42 -5.76 9.62 -27.73
N THR A 43 -5.15 10.74 -27.37
CA THR A 43 -4.74 11.03 -25.99
C THR A 43 -5.58 12.18 -25.43
N ILE A 44 -6.16 11.98 -24.25
CA ILE A 44 -6.77 13.02 -23.44
C ILE A 44 -5.80 13.26 -22.28
N SER A 45 -5.15 14.41 -22.29
CA SER A 45 -4.06 14.78 -21.37
C SER A 45 -4.57 15.85 -20.41
N GLY A 46 -4.40 15.68 -19.10
CA GLY A 46 -4.76 16.71 -18.12
C GLY A 46 -3.79 17.89 -18.15
N GLY A 47 -2.50 17.58 -18.29
CA GLY A 47 -1.41 18.52 -18.17
C GLY A 47 -1.28 19.55 -19.29
N THR A 48 -0.58 20.63 -18.95
CA THR A 48 -0.28 21.77 -19.82
C THR A 48 1.11 21.62 -20.44
N PRO A 49 1.25 21.68 -21.78
CA PRO A 49 2.55 21.68 -22.45
C PRO A 49 3.45 22.86 -22.03
N VAL A 50 4.66 22.55 -21.56
CA VAL A 50 5.62 23.54 -21.08
C VAL A 50 6.51 24.04 -22.22
N SER A 51 6.53 25.35 -22.45
CA SER A 51 7.26 25.99 -23.56
C SER A 51 7.86 27.33 -23.13
N GLY A 52 8.66 27.96 -24.01
CA GLY A 52 9.36 29.20 -23.69
C GLY A 52 10.60 29.01 -22.79
N TRP A 53 11.10 27.78 -22.69
CA TRP A 53 12.26 27.41 -21.90
C TRP A 53 13.51 28.25 -22.19
N THR A 54 14.20 28.64 -21.12
CA THR A 54 15.53 29.27 -21.16
C THR A 54 16.53 28.38 -20.44
N GLN A 55 17.64 28.04 -21.09
CA GLN A 55 18.73 27.24 -20.50
C GLN A 55 19.68 28.12 -19.67
N GLY A 56 19.93 27.74 -18.43
CA GLY A 56 20.96 28.31 -17.55
C GLY A 56 22.36 27.78 -17.88
N ALA A 57 23.39 28.47 -17.41
CA ALA A 57 24.79 28.06 -17.57
C ALA A 57 25.20 26.87 -16.68
N ASP A 58 24.31 26.48 -15.78
CA ASP A 58 24.30 25.33 -14.87
C ASP A 58 23.63 24.08 -15.49
N GLY A 59 23.10 24.20 -16.71
CA GLY A 59 22.32 23.18 -17.41
C GLY A 59 20.84 23.11 -17.01
N ILE A 60 20.40 23.92 -16.04
CA ILE A 60 19.00 23.94 -15.60
C ILE A 60 18.19 24.75 -16.61
N TRP A 61 17.16 24.15 -17.18
CA TRP A 61 16.18 24.85 -18.00
C TRP A 61 15.09 25.42 -17.09
N SER A 62 14.62 26.64 -17.39
CA SER A 62 13.51 27.27 -16.66
C SER A 62 12.44 27.78 -17.63
N ALA A 63 11.17 27.58 -17.31
CA ALA A 63 10.01 28.07 -18.04
C ALA A 63 8.92 28.53 -17.07
N GLN A 64 8.12 29.53 -17.46
CA GLN A 64 6.91 29.87 -16.72
C GLN A 64 5.72 29.06 -17.24
N VAL A 65 4.96 28.48 -16.32
CA VAL A 65 3.67 27.82 -16.61
C VAL A 65 2.58 28.61 -15.90
N SER A 66 1.48 28.92 -16.59
CA SER A 66 0.40 29.75 -16.00
C SER A 66 -0.54 28.95 -15.08
N ALA A 67 0.02 28.08 -14.24
CA ALA A 67 -0.67 27.22 -13.29
C ALA A 67 -0.44 27.71 -11.85
N ALA A 68 -1.41 27.48 -10.96
CA ALA A 68 -1.27 27.83 -9.53
C ALA A 68 -0.43 26.80 -8.77
N ASP A 69 -0.43 25.56 -9.26
CA ASP A 69 0.25 24.39 -8.71
C ASP A 69 0.82 23.55 -9.86
N VAL A 70 1.84 22.73 -9.58
CA VAL A 70 2.37 21.69 -10.48
C VAL A 70 2.86 20.54 -9.61
N GLN A 71 2.19 19.40 -9.73
CA GLN A 71 2.51 18.18 -8.98
C GLN A 71 3.36 17.20 -9.81
N GLN A 72 3.27 17.25 -11.13
CA GLN A 72 4.02 16.36 -12.04
C GLN A 72 4.67 17.12 -13.20
N LEU A 73 5.87 16.73 -13.58
CA LEU A 73 6.46 17.00 -14.90
C LEU A 73 6.68 15.67 -15.64
N THR A 74 6.18 15.54 -16.86
CA THR A 74 6.55 14.47 -17.79
C THR A 74 7.32 15.07 -18.97
N VAL A 75 8.24 14.29 -19.57
CA VAL A 75 8.98 14.67 -20.78
C VAL A 75 8.91 13.52 -21.77
N ASN A 76 8.28 13.76 -22.93
CA ASN A 76 7.94 12.75 -23.93
C ASN A 76 7.18 11.53 -23.37
N GLY A 77 6.37 11.74 -22.32
CA GLY A 77 5.61 10.69 -21.63
C GLY A 77 6.38 9.98 -20.50
N VAL A 78 7.63 10.35 -20.21
CA VAL A 78 8.40 9.82 -19.07
C VAL A 78 8.28 10.79 -17.89
N LYS A 79 7.74 10.34 -16.76
CA LYS A 79 7.69 11.06 -15.48
C LYS A 79 9.10 11.45 -15.01
N GLN A 80 9.28 12.70 -14.58
CA GLN A 80 10.56 13.23 -14.11
C GLN A 80 10.59 13.29 -12.56
N VAL A 81 11.79 13.24 -11.97
CA VAL A 81 11.98 13.13 -10.51
C VAL A 81 11.73 14.49 -9.83
N GLU A 82 10.87 14.53 -8.80
CA GLU A 82 10.74 15.71 -7.92
C GLU A 82 12.09 15.95 -7.23
N SER A 83 12.67 17.14 -7.39
CA SER A 83 14.01 17.45 -6.91
C SER A 83 14.14 17.27 -5.41
N ARG A 84 15.12 16.47 -4.96
CA ARG A 84 15.18 15.96 -3.59
C ARG A 84 16.59 15.80 -3.07
N PHE A 85 16.76 16.05 -1.78
CA PHE A 85 17.91 15.57 -1.03
C PHE A 85 17.50 14.42 -0.07
N PRO A 86 18.17 13.25 -0.13
CA PRO A 86 19.20 12.85 -1.10
C PRO A 86 18.59 12.49 -2.46
N ASP A 87 19.40 12.64 -3.51
CA ASP A 87 19.16 12.18 -4.88
C ASP A 87 18.79 10.68 -4.90
N ILE A 88 18.03 10.25 -5.90
CA ILE A 88 17.80 8.81 -6.15
C ILE A 88 19.08 8.18 -6.71
N ASP A 89 19.55 7.04 -6.16
CA ASP A 89 20.62 6.27 -6.79
C ASP A 89 20.06 5.56 -8.04
N PRO A 90 20.56 5.83 -9.26
CA PRO A 90 20.05 5.20 -10.48
C PRO A 90 20.38 3.70 -10.57
N ASN A 91 21.25 3.17 -9.72
CA ASN A 91 21.57 1.75 -9.62
C ASN A 91 20.75 1.02 -8.53
N ASP A 92 20.19 1.79 -7.59
CA ASP A 92 19.33 1.31 -6.51
C ASP A 92 18.26 2.36 -6.18
N PRO A 93 17.21 2.50 -7.01
CA PRO A 93 16.18 3.51 -6.81
C PRO A 93 15.15 3.15 -5.73
N ILE A 94 15.30 2.00 -5.04
CA ILE A 94 14.36 1.51 -4.02
C ILE A 94 14.99 1.63 -2.62
N THR A 95 16.22 1.12 -2.42
CA THR A 95 16.94 1.20 -1.14
C THR A 95 18.02 2.29 -1.10
N GLY A 96 18.37 2.92 -2.23
CA GLY A 96 19.26 4.07 -2.30
C GLY A 96 18.56 5.42 -2.08
N GLY A 97 19.35 6.46 -1.77
CA GLY A 97 18.89 7.85 -1.74
C GLY A 97 18.07 8.28 -0.52
N TRP A 98 18.12 7.56 0.61
CA TRP A 98 17.30 7.85 1.81
C TRP A 98 18.09 8.47 2.97
N LEU A 99 17.45 9.40 3.69
CA LEU A 99 17.79 9.79 5.06
C LEU A 99 16.98 8.96 6.07
N TRP A 100 17.45 8.91 7.31
CA TRP A 100 16.83 8.12 8.39
C TRP A 100 16.45 8.99 9.57
N GLY A 101 15.28 8.69 10.15
CA GLY A 101 14.80 9.28 11.39
C GLY A 101 15.69 8.96 12.59
N GLN A 102 15.41 9.62 13.71
CA GLN A 102 16.10 9.45 15.00
C GLN A 102 15.06 9.45 16.13
N ASP A 103 15.47 9.10 17.35
CA ASP A 103 14.60 9.12 18.53
C ASP A 103 13.93 10.50 18.71
N VAL A 104 12.61 10.55 18.63
CA VAL A 104 11.81 11.77 18.83
C VAL A 104 11.89 12.19 20.31
N PRO A 105 12.40 13.40 20.65
CA PRO A 105 12.64 13.77 22.04
C PRO A 105 11.37 13.78 22.91
N ALA A 106 11.45 13.12 24.06
CA ALA A 106 10.31 12.95 24.98
C ALA A 106 9.56 14.25 25.29
N GLY A 107 8.23 14.24 25.09
CA GLY A 107 7.37 15.42 25.19
C GLY A 107 7.14 16.14 23.85
N ARG A 108 7.72 15.64 22.75
CA ARG A 108 7.19 15.82 21.39
C ARG A 108 6.15 14.73 21.09
N ASP A 109 5.45 14.94 19.99
CA ASP A 109 4.43 14.06 19.43
C ASP A 109 5.01 13.38 18.18
N PRO A 110 5.14 12.04 18.14
CA PRO A 110 5.78 11.32 17.04
C PRO A 110 4.98 11.39 15.73
N THR A 111 3.68 11.68 15.77
CA THR A 111 2.86 11.79 14.54
C THR A 111 3.16 13.07 13.76
N ASN A 112 3.67 14.13 14.39
CA ASN A 112 3.93 15.43 13.74
C ASN A 112 5.37 15.94 13.90
N SER A 113 6.27 15.19 14.55
CA SER A 113 7.65 15.62 14.78
C SER A 113 8.66 14.52 14.45
N LEU A 114 9.53 14.78 13.48
CA LEU A 114 10.61 13.86 13.09
C LEU A 114 11.97 14.43 13.53
N ALA A 115 12.70 13.66 14.34
CA ALA A 115 14.09 13.95 14.65
C ALA A 115 15.01 13.44 13.52
N PHE A 116 16.06 14.19 13.22
CA PHE A 116 17.05 13.87 12.20
C PHE A 116 18.47 14.00 12.76
N ASN A 117 19.46 13.46 12.04
CA ASN A 117 20.86 13.62 12.37
C ASN A 117 21.49 14.77 11.54
N PRO A 118 21.94 15.88 12.15
CA PRO A 118 22.48 17.02 11.40
C PRO A 118 23.81 16.76 10.67
N SER A 119 24.51 15.63 10.90
CA SER A 119 25.74 15.32 10.16
C SER A 119 25.51 14.80 8.75
N ASP A 120 24.28 14.37 8.45
CA ASP A 120 23.95 13.72 7.17
C ASP A 120 23.60 14.75 6.08
N PHE A 121 23.47 16.02 6.48
CA PHE A 121 23.18 17.16 5.60
C PHE A 121 24.47 17.93 5.26
N PRO A 122 24.92 17.95 4.00
CA PRO A 122 25.98 18.85 3.56
C PRO A 122 25.48 20.32 3.52
N PRO A 123 26.37 21.32 3.68
CA PRO A 123 25.96 22.73 3.81
C PRO A 123 25.18 23.24 2.59
N GLY A 124 23.94 23.67 2.81
CA GLY A 124 22.96 24.06 1.80
C GLY A 124 21.66 23.22 1.89
N HIS A 125 21.78 21.94 2.22
CA HIS A 125 20.69 20.96 2.23
C HIS A 125 20.02 20.82 3.61
N GLU A 126 20.45 21.58 4.64
CA GLU A 126 19.84 21.50 5.97
C GLU A 126 18.32 21.81 5.90
N PRO A 127 17.46 21.15 6.69
CA PRO A 127 16.00 21.30 6.56
C PRO A 127 15.50 22.72 6.85
N LYS A 128 14.61 23.25 6.00
CA LYS A 128 14.07 24.62 6.07
C LYS A 128 12.55 24.61 6.18
N VAL A 129 12.00 25.58 6.91
CA VAL A 129 10.55 25.81 7.00
C VAL A 129 9.95 26.04 5.61
N GLY A 130 8.89 25.32 5.28
CA GLY A 130 8.22 25.36 3.99
C GLY A 130 8.77 24.41 2.92
N GLN A 131 9.78 23.57 3.21
CA GLN A 131 10.09 22.40 2.38
C GLN A 131 9.11 21.26 2.68
N THR A 132 8.87 20.39 1.69
CA THR A 132 8.12 19.15 1.85
C THR A 132 9.08 18.02 2.20
N VAL A 133 8.72 17.18 3.15
CA VAL A 133 9.37 15.90 3.43
C VAL A 133 8.45 14.80 2.93
N THR A 134 8.97 13.89 2.10
CA THR A 134 8.29 12.61 1.83
C THR A 134 8.89 11.57 2.75
N VAL A 135 8.09 11.00 3.65
CA VAL A 135 8.53 10.08 4.70
C VAL A 135 7.70 8.81 4.67
N PHE A 136 8.35 7.65 4.78
CA PHE A 136 7.71 6.42 5.21
C PHE A 136 7.74 6.38 6.73
N ALA A 137 6.59 6.14 7.37
CA ALA A 137 6.49 6.09 8.83
C ALA A 137 7.29 4.93 9.45
N GLU A 138 7.39 4.84 10.78
CA GLU A 138 8.28 3.87 11.43
C GLU A 138 7.94 2.39 11.12
N ASN A 139 6.66 2.10 10.83
CA ASN A 139 6.18 0.79 10.36
C ASN A 139 6.30 0.57 8.84
N GLY A 140 6.65 1.59 8.05
CA GLY A 140 6.79 1.51 6.59
C GLY A 140 5.50 1.29 5.80
N TYR A 141 4.32 1.23 6.42
CA TYR A 141 3.04 0.86 5.77
C TYR A 141 2.52 1.90 4.76
N ALA A 142 2.81 3.17 5.01
CA ALA A 142 2.36 4.31 4.23
C ALA A 142 3.49 5.33 4.05
N ASN A 143 3.35 6.21 3.05
CA ASN A 143 4.21 7.37 2.87
C ASN A 143 3.40 8.67 2.91
N ASP A 144 3.87 9.65 3.67
CA ASP A 144 3.22 10.94 3.84
C ASP A 144 4.07 12.07 3.21
N LYS A 145 3.41 13.06 2.59
CA LYS A 145 4.04 14.32 2.12
C LYS A 145 3.75 15.44 3.11
N LEU A 146 4.69 15.70 4.02
CA LEU A 146 4.52 16.61 5.16
C LEU A 146 5.28 17.93 4.96
N THR A 147 4.64 19.08 5.22
CA THR A 147 5.32 20.39 5.13
C THR A 147 5.94 20.77 6.48
N ILE A 148 7.22 21.18 6.48
CA ILE A 148 7.93 21.62 7.69
C ILE A 148 7.38 22.98 8.15
N GLU A 149 6.68 23.01 9.30
CA GLU A 149 6.25 24.26 9.94
C GLU A 149 7.38 24.90 10.75
N SER A 150 8.16 24.08 11.47
CA SER A 150 9.30 24.58 12.26
C SER A 150 10.44 23.58 12.37
N VAL A 151 11.66 24.11 12.59
CA VAL A 151 12.86 23.32 12.90
C VAL A 151 13.43 23.82 14.22
N SER A 152 13.68 22.90 15.15
CA SER A 152 14.13 23.24 16.51
C SER A 152 15.24 22.29 16.95
N GLY A 153 16.48 22.78 16.89
CA GLY A 153 17.65 21.90 17.03
C GLY A 153 17.74 20.94 15.83
N ASN A 154 17.61 19.65 16.09
CA ASN A 154 17.60 18.58 15.10
C ASN A 154 16.21 17.90 14.97
N VAL A 155 15.13 18.62 15.29
CA VAL A 155 13.74 18.14 15.16
C VAL A 155 12.99 19.03 14.17
N MET A 156 12.42 18.41 13.14
CA MET A 156 11.39 19.01 12.30
C MET A 156 10.03 18.81 12.97
N THR A 157 9.15 19.80 12.90
CA THR A 157 7.72 19.67 13.24
C THR A 157 6.91 20.12 12.05
N PHE A 158 5.93 19.30 11.69
CA PHE A 158 5.13 19.43 10.47
C PHE A 158 3.82 20.16 10.72
N SER A 159 3.25 20.75 9.66
CA SER A 159 1.94 21.43 9.72
C SER A 159 0.73 20.46 9.77
N SER A 160 0.99 19.16 9.66
CA SER A 160 0.02 18.08 9.65
C SER A 160 0.62 16.84 10.34
N GLU A 161 -0.25 15.99 10.84
CA GLU A 161 0.12 14.67 11.38
C GLU A 161 0.31 13.69 10.22
N ALA A 162 1.26 12.78 10.36
CA ALA A 162 1.45 11.58 9.54
C ALA A 162 0.35 10.54 9.82
N ASN A 163 0.24 9.53 8.97
CA ASN A 163 -0.69 8.42 9.18
C ASN A 163 -0.29 7.50 10.35
N TYR A 164 1.01 7.37 10.63
CA TYR A 164 1.56 6.58 11.73
C TYR A 164 2.73 7.32 12.41
N ASP A 165 3.21 6.80 13.55
CA ASP A 165 4.32 7.39 14.30
C ASP A 165 5.62 7.45 13.48
N LEU A 166 6.37 8.54 13.65
CA LEU A 166 7.66 8.78 13.01
C LEU A 166 8.81 8.57 14.02
N GLY A 167 9.86 7.86 13.61
CA GLY A 167 10.94 7.46 14.51
C GLY A 167 12.19 6.92 13.80
N PRO A 168 13.10 6.22 14.52
CA PRO A 168 14.36 5.72 13.98
C PRO A 168 14.30 4.86 12.71
N ALA A 169 13.23 4.09 12.50
CA ALA A 169 13.06 3.29 11.27
C ALA A 169 12.40 4.04 10.11
N SER A 170 11.90 5.26 10.32
CA SER A 170 11.33 6.09 9.26
C SER A 170 12.41 6.53 8.27
N ARG A 171 12.26 6.17 6.99
CA ARG A 171 13.11 6.67 5.89
C ARG A 171 12.44 7.87 5.21
N PHE A 172 13.22 8.87 4.82
CA PHE A 172 12.68 10.09 4.20
C PHE A 172 13.62 10.76 3.18
N PHE A 173 13.07 11.67 2.39
CA PHE A 173 13.80 12.68 1.63
C PHE A 173 13.09 14.04 1.73
N ILE A 174 13.82 15.12 1.44
CA ILE A 174 13.31 16.50 1.50
C ILE A 174 13.33 17.10 0.09
N SER A 175 12.25 17.74 -0.36
CA SER A 175 12.23 18.40 -1.66
C SER A 175 13.04 19.70 -1.67
N GLU A 176 13.86 19.91 -2.69
CA GLU A 176 14.73 21.09 -2.85
C GLU A 176 14.24 22.00 -4.00
N PRO A 177 14.41 23.34 -3.91
CA PRO A 177 13.80 24.28 -4.83
C PRO A 177 14.57 24.42 -6.16
N VAL A 178 15.73 23.78 -6.31
CA VAL A 178 16.63 23.90 -7.46
C VAL A 178 17.23 22.51 -7.78
N PRO A 179 16.93 21.91 -8.96
CA PRO A 179 17.44 20.59 -9.31
C PRO A 179 18.92 20.60 -9.68
N ASP A 180 19.70 19.69 -9.09
CA ASP A 180 21.14 19.53 -9.35
C ASP A 180 21.47 18.19 -10.04
N ALA A 181 20.75 17.10 -9.76
CA ALA A 181 20.85 15.83 -10.49
C ALA A 181 20.06 15.79 -11.81
N VAL A 182 20.56 15.06 -12.81
CA VAL A 182 19.97 15.01 -14.16
C VAL A 182 18.66 14.22 -14.17
N GLY A 183 17.60 14.81 -14.75
CA GLY A 183 16.25 14.26 -14.72
C GLY A 183 15.37 14.82 -13.59
N GLU A 184 15.94 15.63 -12.68
CA GLU A 184 15.16 16.31 -11.65
C GLU A 184 14.46 17.57 -12.14
N TRP A 185 13.31 17.87 -11.53
CA TRP A 185 12.57 19.12 -11.72
C TRP A 185 12.06 19.70 -10.39
N SER A 186 11.77 21.00 -10.38
CA SER A 186 11.09 21.66 -9.26
C SER A 186 10.10 22.71 -9.76
N PHE A 187 9.12 23.08 -8.94
CA PHE A 187 8.19 24.17 -9.20
C PHE A 187 8.25 25.23 -8.10
N ASP A 188 8.26 26.50 -8.52
CA ASP A 188 8.20 27.68 -7.67
C ASP A 188 6.87 28.39 -7.94
N SER A 189 5.88 28.14 -7.08
CA SER A 189 4.53 28.69 -7.18
C SER A 189 4.48 30.21 -6.99
N ALA A 190 5.45 30.80 -6.30
CA ALA A 190 5.54 32.25 -6.09
C ALA A 190 5.99 33.00 -7.35
N THR A 191 6.75 32.36 -8.25
CA THR A 191 7.13 32.91 -9.57
C THR A 191 6.47 32.19 -10.75
N GLN A 192 5.68 31.15 -10.49
CA GLN A 192 5.08 30.22 -11.44
C GLN A 192 6.12 29.61 -12.42
N THR A 193 7.29 29.26 -11.89
CA THR A 193 8.44 28.76 -12.68
C THR A 193 8.66 27.26 -12.46
N VAL A 194 8.63 26.47 -13.53
CA VAL A 194 9.19 25.12 -13.54
C VAL A 194 10.68 25.20 -13.86
N ARG A 195 11.50 24.47 -13.10
CA ARG A 195 12.94 24.25 -13.33
C ARG A 195 13.15 22.78 -13.66
N TYR A 196 14.03 22.46 -14.61
CA TYR A 196 14.31 21.09 -15.03
C TYR A 196 15.79 20.92 -15.39
N LYS A 197 16.49 20.01 -14.70
CA LYS A 197 17.88 19.66 -14.96
C LYS A 197 17.95 18.62 -16.09
N ALA A 198 17.69 19.11 -17.30
CA ALA A 198 17.54 18.24 -18.46
C ALA A 198 18.83 17.50 -18.85
N PRO A 199 18.72 16.27 -19.42
CA PRO A 199 19.84 15.57 -20.02
C PRO A 199 20.38 16.30 -21.26
N GLU A 200 21.60 15.94 -21.70
CA GLU A 200 22.19 16.49 -22.92
C GLU A 200 21.30 16.20 -24.14
N GLY A 201 21.12 17.20 -24.99
CA GLY A 201 20.30 17.08 -26.20
C GLY A 201 18.81 17.42 -26.03
N PHE A 202 18.33 17.73 -24.80
CA PHE A 202 16.99 18.28 -24.61
C PHE A 202 16.80 19.59 -25.41
N THR A 203 15.68 19.69 -26.13
CA THR A 203 15.41 20.78 -27.08
C THR A 203 14.42 21.83 -26.58
N GLY A 204 13.86 21.66 -25.36
CA GLY A 204 12.73 22.46 -24.88
C GLY A 204 11.37 22.01 -25.42
N GLU A 205 11.28 20.82 -26.01
CA GLU A 205 10.07 20.22 -26.57
C GLU A 205 9.60 19.00 -25.76
N GLY A 206 8.31 18.68 -25.85
CA GLY A 206 7.74 17.43 -25.30
C GLY A 206 7.54 17.39 -23.78
N ALA A 207 7.79 18.50 -23.07
CA ALA A 207 7.53 18.61 -21.63
C ALA A 207 6.07 18.98 -21.33
N VAL A 208 5.46 18.33 -20.33
CA VAL A 208 4.07 18.56 -19.88
C VAL A 208 4.03 18.65 -18.36
N ALA A 209 3.46 19.72 -17.83
CA ALA A 209 3.26 19.94 -16.39
C ALA A 209 1.81 19.62 -16.00
N SER A 210 1.59 18.84 -14.94
CA SER A 210 0.24 18.43 -14.49
C SER A 210 -0.07 18.95 -13.09
N ASP A 211 -1.28 19.49 -12.94
CA ASP A 211 -1.98 19.78 -11.70
C ASP A 211 -2.97 18.65 -11.33
N ALA A 212 -3.69 18.82 -10.22
CA ALA A 212 -4.59 17.82 -9.66
C ALA A 212 -6.05 18.04 -10.10
N HIS A 213 -6.51 17.23 -11.06
CA HIS A 213 -7.91 17.19 -11.49
C HIS A 213 -8.27 15.90 -12.23
N SER A 214 -9.54 15.51 -12.13
CA SER A 214 -10.12 14.41 -12.90
C SER A 214 -10.35 14.83 -14.36
N LEU A 215 -10.25 13.90 -15.33
CA LEU A 215 -10.53 14.20 -16.75
C LEU A 215 -12.03 14.05 -17.07
N PHE A 216 -12.68 13.06 -16.47
CA PHE A 216 -14.11 12.81 -16.56
C PHE A 216 -14.68 12.58 -15.16
N VAL A 217 -15.82 13.20 -14.87
CA VAL A 217 -16.61 12.96 -13.66
C VAL A 217 -17.98 12.47 -14.10
N VAL A 218 -18.40 11.30 -13.60
CA VAL A 218 -19.63 10.61 -13.99
C VAL A 218 -20.56 10.58 -12.77
N ASP A 219 -21.60 11.42 -12.74
CA ASP A 219 -22.49 11.62 -11.57
C ASP A 219 -23.92 11.13 -11.88
N GLY A 220 -24.31 10.02 -11.23
CA GLY A 220 -25.63 9.38 -11.38
C GLY A 220 -25.95 8.90 -12.80
N ALA A 221 -24.93 8.73 -13.65
CA ALA A 221 -25.10 8.38 -15.06
C ALA A 221 -25.04 6.87 -15.30
N GLN A 222 -25.83 6.41 -16.27
CA GLN A 222 -25.96 4.99 -16.59
C GLN A 222 -25.40 4.68 -17.98
N ASN A 223 -24.79 3.50 -18.15
CA ASN A 223 -24.36 2.97 -19.45
C ASN A 223 -23.41 3.90 -20.24
N ILE A 224 -22.56 4.68 -19.54
CA ILE A 224 -21.50 5.47 -20.18
C ILE A 224 -20.42 4.52 -20.72
N THR A 225 -19.79 4.82 -21.87
CA THR A 225 -18.72 3.99 -22.44
C THR A 225 -17.48 4.80 -22.79
N PHE A 226 -16.30 4.31 -22.40
CA PHE A 226 -14.98 4.84 -22.76
C PHE A 226 -14.19 3.74 -23.47
N LYS A 227 -13.77 3.96 -24.73
CA LYS A 227 -13.13 2.90 -25.53
C LYS A 227 -12.00 3.33 -26.46
N GLY A 228 -10.84 2.66 -26.35
CA GLY A 228 -9.68 2.88 -27.22
C GLY A 228 -8.95 4.20 -27.00
N LEU A 229 -9.19 4.87 -25.87
CA LEU A 229 -8.59 6.16 -25.52
C LEU A 229 -7.30 5.96 -24.73
N THR A 230 -6.38 6.93 -24.81
CA THR A 230 -5.33 7.11 -23.81
C THR A 230 -5.72 8.26 -22.89
N PHE A 231 -5.70 8.05 -21.58
CA PHE A 231 -5.84 9.06 -20.53
C PHE A 231 -4.46 9.30 -19.94
N ALA A 232 -4.01 10.56 -19.84
CA ALA A 232 -2.65 10.86 -19.44
C ALA A 232 -2.49 12.16 -18.65
N ASP A 233 -1.33 12.32 -18.02
CA ASP A 233 -0.83 13.56 -17.42
C ASP A 233 -1.84 14.21 -16.45
N THR A 234 -2.30 13.47 -15.43
CA THR A 234 -2.95 14.05 -14.25
C THR A 234 -2.13 13.74 -13.01
N ALA A 235 -2.26 14.55 -11.98
CA ALA A 235 -1.73 14.25 -10.65
C ALA A 235 -2.87 14.21 -9.63
N ALA A 236 -2.52 13.96 -8.37
CA ALA A 236 -3.35 14.34 -7.22
C ALA A 236 -2.54 15.27 -6.30
N SER A 237 -3.25 16.02 -5.46
CA SER A 237 -2.69 16.95 -4.47
C SER A 237 -1.91 16.23 -3.37
N SER A 238 -1.11 16.98 -2.59
CA SER A 238 -0.45 16.45 -1.39
C SER A 238 -1.48 16.09 -0.30
N GLY A 239 -1.70 14.80 -0.10
CA GLY A 239 -2.71 14.22 0.78
C GLY A 239 -3.01 12.79 0.31
N ASP A 240 -4.18 12.26 0.66
CA ASP A 240 -4.73 11.11 -0.06
C ASP A 240 -5.16 11.52 -1.50
N PRO A 241 -5.23 10.57 -2.46
CA PRO A 241 -5.41 10.90 -3.87
C PRO A 241 -6.85 11.30 -4.23
N GLU A 242 -7.15 12.60 -4.13
CA GLU A 242 -8.51 13.14 -4.33
C GLU A 242 -9.09 13.05 -5.77
N THR A 243 -8.32 12.58 -6.76
CA THR A 243 -8.66 12.73 -8.20
C THR A 243 -8.27 11.54 -9.08
N ALA A 244 -9.10 11.24 -10.08
CA ALA A 244 -8.94 10.09 -10.97
C ALA A 244 -9.13 10.47 -12.45
N ALA A 245 -8.44 9.78 -13.38
CA ALA A 245 -8.63 10.04 -14.80
C ALA A 245 -10.10 9.80 -15.25
N ILE A 246 -10.76 8.78 -14.68
CA ILE A 246 -12.23 8.66 -14.66
C ILE A 246 -12.69 8.52 -13.21
N GLU A 247 -13.52 9.45 -12.77
CA GLU A 247 -14.16 9.47 -11.45
C GLU A 247 -15.66 9.20 -11.62
N ALA A 248 -16.25 8.28 -10.86
CA ALA A 248 -17.64 7.86 -11.05
C ALA A 248 -18.40 7.70 -9.73
N HIS A 249 -19.46 8.47 -9.56
CA HIS A 249 -20.36 8.49 -8.41
C HIS A 249 -21.75 8.00 -8.83
N ASP A 250 -22.32 7.08 -8.05
CA ASP A 250 -23.66 6.51 -8.27
C ASP A 250 -23.87 5.96 -9.71
N ALA A 251 -22.78 5.51 -10.35
CA ALA A 251 -22.70 5.19 -11.77
C ALA A 251 -22.95 3.69 -12.02
N THR A 252 -23.78 3.36 -13.01
CA THR A 252 -24.22 1.98 -13.23
C THR A 252 -24.11 1.52 -14.68
N GLY A 253 -23.57 0.31 -14.87
CA GLY A 253 -23.35 -0.27 -16.20
C GLY A 253 -22.34 0.50 -17.07
N MET A 254 -21.47 1.32 -16.47
CA MET A 254 -20.37 1.98 -17.18
C MET A 254 -19.39 0.94 -17.75
N VAL A 255 -18.89 1.21 -18.95
CA VAL A 255 -17.92 0.34 -19.65
C VAL A 255 -16.64 1.13 -19.93
N VAL A 256 -15.54 0.74 -19.29
CA VAL A 256 -14.19 1.25 -19.56
C VAL A 256 -13.42 0.11 -20.22
N GLU A 257 -13.34 0.11 -21.55
CA GLU A 257 -12.86 -1.03 -22.34
C GLU A 257 -11.69 -0.68 -23.28
N GLY A 258 -10.56 -1.37 -23.16
CA GLY A 258 -9.46 -1.25 -24.14
C GLY A 258 -8.78 0.11 -24.18
N ASN A 259 -8.72 0.81 -23.05
CA ASN A 259 -8.06 2.11 -22.91
C ASN A 259 -6.63 1.96 -22.32
N HIS A 260 -5.88 3.05 -22.33
CA HIS A 260 -4.56 3.17 -21.70
C HIS A 260 -4.57 4.33 -20.69
N PHE A 261 -4.04 4.13 -19.49
CA PHE A 261 -3.87 5.15 -18.46
C PHE A 261 -2.37 5.31 -18.17
N LEU A 262 -1.83 6.53 -18.29
CA LEU A 262 -0.37 6.78 -18.25
C LEU A 262 -0.02 8.06 -17.48
N ASN A 263 0.79 7.97 -16.43
CA ASN A 263 1.17 9.12 -15.58
C ASN A 263 -0.06 9.88 -15.02
N VAL A 264 -0.99 9.15 -14.38
CA VAL A 264 -2.23 9.70 -13.80
C VAL A 264 -2.30 9.47 -12.28
N GLY A 265 -3.13 10.27 -11.58
CA GLY A 265 -3.37 10.18 -10.14
C GLY A 265 -3.90 8.81 -9.69
N VAL A 266 -5.22 8.62 -9.82
CA VAL A 266 -5.89 7.32 -9.87
C VAL A 266 -6.33 7.05 -11.32
N GLY A 267 -6.35 5.78 -11.75
CA GLY A 267 -6.83 5.41 -13.08
C GLY A 267 -8.34 5.54 -13.22
N VAL A 268 -9.09 4.69 -12.52
CA VAL A 268 -10.56 4.78 -12.40
C VAL A 268 -10.97 4.67 -10.93
N ALA A 269 -11.79 5.61 -10.45
CA ALA A 269 -12.37 5.56 -9.11
C ALA A 269 -13.90 5.38 -9.18
N LEU A 270 -14.44 4.43 -8.41
CA LEU A 270 -15.86 4.16 -8.26
C LEU A 270 -16.33 4.53 -6.83
N HIS A 271 -17.43 5.26 -6.73
CA HIS A 271 -17.94 5.86 -5.49
C HIS A 271 -19.46 5.72 -5.33
N GLY A 272 -19.94 5.75 -4.08
CA GLY A 272 -21.37 5.67 -3.76
C GLY A 272 -21.99 4.35 -4.23
N ASP A 273 -23.22 4.39 -4.74
CA ASP A 273 -23.96 3.21 -5.22
C ASP A 273 -23.41 2.65 -6.57
N SER A 274 -22.18 2.98 -6.95
CA SER A 274 -21.60 2.60 -8.25
C SER A 274 -21.48 1.09 -8.39
N SER A 275 -22.27 0.53 -9.31
CA SER A 275 -22.51 -0.92 -9.38
C SER A 275 -22.74 -1.47 -10.78
N GLY A 276 -22.36 -2.73 -10.99
CA GLY A 276 -22.50 -3.41 -12.29
C GLY A 276 -21.62 -2.84 -13.41
N ASN A 277 -20.57 -2.09 -13.07
CA ASN A 277 -19.65 -1.48 -14.03
C ASN A 277 -18.61 -2.50 -14.54
N LEU A 278 -18.10 -2.31 -15.76
CA LEU A 278 -17.15 -3.19 -16.41
C LEU A 278 -15.87 -2.44 -16.80
N LEU A 279 -14.76 -2.77 -16.13
CA LEU A 279 -13.42 -2.25 -16.40
C LEU A 279 -12.62 -3.38 -17.04
N SER A 280 -12.56 -3.40 -18.38
CA SER A 280 -12.13 -4.57 -19.16
C SER A 280 -10.98 -4.29 -20.13
N GLY A 281 -9.89 -5.06 -20.02
CA GLY A 281 -8.82 -5.07 -21.02
C GLY A 281 -8.12 -3.72 -21.23
N ASN A 282 -8.02 -2.90 -20.20
CA ASN A 282 -7.25 -1.65 -20.22
C ASN A 282 -5.79 -1.92 -19.80
N SER A 283 -4.88 -1.02 -20.17
CA SER A 283 -3.52 -0.95 -19.60
C SER A 283 -3.36 0.27 -18.71
N PHE A 284 -2.62 0.11 -17.60
CA PHE A 284 -2.31 1.15 -16.64
C PHE A 284 -0.80 1.16 -16.39
N GLU A 285 -0.15 2.33 -16.54
CA GLU A 285 1.30 2.51 -16.39
C GLU A 285 1.60 3.82 -15.62
N HIS A 286 2.56 3.78 -14.68
CA HIS A 286 2.98 4.94 -13.88
C HIS A 286 1.80 5.63 -13.16
N ILE A 287 1.01 4.86 -12.40
CA ILE A 287 -0.12 5.39 -11.64
C ILE A 287 0.37 5.83 -10.24
N TRP A 288 -0.06 7.00 -9.78
CA TRP A 288 0.39 7.56 -8.50
C TRP A 288 -0.13 6.77 -7.29
N SER A 289 -1.39 6.32 -7.37
CA SER A 289 -2.04 5.42 -6.42
C SER A 289 -2.57 4.18 -7.16
N SER A 290 -3.78 3.71 -6.82
CA SER A 290 -4.49 2.61 -7.47
C SER A 290 -4.77 2.88 -8.96
N ALA A 291 -4.57 1.86 -9.78
CA ALA A 291 -5.09 1.84 -11.14
C ALA A 291 -6.63 1.82 -11.12
N ILE A 292 -7.21 1.07 -10.19
CA ILE A 292 -8.67 0.98 -9.98
C ILE A 292 -8.96 1.04 -8.48
N ALA A 293 -9.76 2.00 -8.05
CA ALA A 293 -10.24 2.15 -6.67
C ALA A 293 -11.77 1.99 -6.60
N MET A 294 -12.27 1.26 -5.61
CA MET A 294 -13.70 1.08 -5.32
C MET A 294 -13.95 1.42 -3.86
N THR A 295 -14.75 2.44 -3.59
CA THR A 295 -14.95 2.97 -2.23
C THR A 295 -16.24 2.46 -1.58
N ALA A 296 -16.45 2.81 -0.31
CA ALA A 296 -17.56 2.33 0.50
C ALA A 296 -18.93 2.46 -0.19
N GLY A 297 -19.70 1.37 -0.17
CA GLY A 297 -21.03 1.25 -0.78
C GLY A 297 -21.03 0.72 -2.23
N THR A 298 -19.90 0.72 -2.92
CA THR A 298 -19.80 0.15 -4.28
C THR A 298 -19.98 -1.37 -4.27
N SER A 299 -20.58 -1.93 -5.32
CA SER A 299 -20.83 -3.38 -5.36
C SER A 299 -21.07 -3.98 -6.75
N GLY A 300 -20.78 -5.26 -6.90
CA GLY A 300 -21.12 -6.03 -8.11
C GLY A 300 -20.42 -5.54 -9.39
N ASN A 301 -19.28 -4.86 -9.26
CA ASN A 301 -18.47 -4.39 -10.39
C ASN A 301 -17.56 -5.52 -10.90
N ARG A 302 -17.13 -5.43 -12.16
CA ARG A 302 -16.21 -6.39 -12.77
C ARG A 302 -14.96 -5.73 -13.32
N VAL A 303 -13.82 -6.12 -12.77
CA VAL A 303 -12.47 -5.70 -13.20
C VAL A 303 -11.82 -6.91 -13.85
N THR A 304 -11.71 -6.91 -15.18
CA THR A 304 -11.31 -8.10 -15.93
C THR A 304 -10.25 -7.86 -17.01
N ASN A 305 -9.31 -8.80 -17.16
CA ASN A 305 -8.36 -8.85 -18.28
C ASN A 305 -7.45 -7.60 -18.41
N ASN A 306 -7.33 -6.75 -17.39
CA ASN A 306 -6.50 -5.54 -17.43
C ASN A 306 -5.01 -5.88 -17.22
N VAL A 307 -4.12 -4.96 -17.63
CA VAL A 307 -2.69 -5.00 -17.32
C VAL A 307 -2.33 -3.76 -16.52
N ILE A 308 -1.70 -3.94 -15.36
CA ILE A 308 -1.30 -2.88 -14.45
C ILE A 308 0.19 -3.04 -14.14
N ASP A 309 0.99 -2.02 -14.45
CA ASP A 309 2.42 -1.98 -14.16
C ASP A 309 2.78 -0.64 -13.50
N ARG A 310 3.57 -0.67 -12.42
CA ARG A 310 3.99 0.53 -11.68
C ARG A 310 2.79 1.40 -11.25
N SER A 311 1.90 0.80 -10.45
CA SER A 311 0.86 1.51 -9.69
C SER A 311 1.38 1.84 -8.29
N GLY A 312 0.88 2.90 -7.65
CA GLY A 312 1.27 3.30 -6.30
C GLY A 312 2.58 4.11 -6.22
N GLU A 313 3.09 4.66 -7.33
CA GLU A 313 4.42 5.32 -7.37
C GLU A 313 4.56 6.60 -6.52
N VAL A 314 3.48 7.11 -5.93
CA VAL A 314 3.50 8.33 -5.08
C VAL A 314 2.75 8.14 -3.76
N PHE A 315 1.72 7.29 -3.75
CA PHE A 315 0.94 6.91 -2.58
C PHE A 315 0.95 5.39 -2.46
N VAL A 316 1.84 4.86 -1.63
CA VAL A 316 2.15 3.42 -1.52
C VAL A 316 1.14 2.65 -0.68
N GLN A 317 0.27 3.32 0.08
CA GLN A 317 -0.57 2.69 1.10
C GLN A 317 -1.71 1.83 0.53
N PHE A 318 -2.08 2.03 -0.73
CA PHE A 318 -3.22 1.42 -1.43
C PHE A 318 -2.83 0.20 -2.28
N GLY A 319 -3.82 -0.64 -2.60
CA GLY A 319 -3.70 -1.67 -3.63
C GLY A 319 -3.71 -1.11 -5.05
N ALA A 320 -3.13 -1.84 -6.00
CA ALA A 320 -3.21 -1.48 -7.42
C ALA A 320 -4.63 -1.66 -7.98
N ILE A 321 -5.33 -2.70 -7.52
CA ILE A 321 -6.78 -2.76 -7.44
C ILE A 321 -7.14 -2.66 -5.95
N ASP A 322 -7.87 -1.63 -5.55
CA ASP A 322 -8.18 -1.30 -4.16
C ASP A 322 -9.70 -1.32 -3.93
N MET A 323 -10.13 -2.05 -2.90
CA MET A 323 -11.54 -2.20 -2.51
C MET A 323 -11.69 -1.80 -1.04
N GLN A 324 -12.48 -0.76 -0.78
CA GLN A 324 -12.74 -0.25 0.58
C GLN A 324 -14.24 -0.42 0.83
N GLU A 325 -14.63 -1.32 1.73
CA GLU A 325 -16.03 -1.61 2.07
C GLU A 325 -16.92 -1.83 0.83
N SER A 326 -16.46 -2.73 -0.04
CA SER A 326 -17.03 -3.00 -1.36
C SER A 326 -17.33 -4.49 -1.53
N ALA A 327 -18.49 -4.82 -2.09
CA ALA A 327 -19.06 -6.18 -2.02
C ALA A 327 -19.40 -6.81 -3.37
N GLN A 328 -19.29 -8.14 -3.44
CA GLN A 328 -19.77 -8.99 -4.56
C GLN A 328 -19.14 -8.66 -5.93
N ASN A 329 -17.98 -8.02 -5.96
CA ASN A 329 -17.23 -7.69 -7.16
C ASN A 329 -16.54 -8.95 -7.75
N GLN A 330 -16.28 -8.94 -9.06
CA GLN A 330 -15.47 -9.97 -9.73
C GLN A 330 -14.17 -9.34 -10.25
N ILE A 331 -13.04 -9.79 -9.72
CA ILE A 331 -11.69 -9.33 -10.06
C ILE A 331 -10.99 -10.50 -10.75
N ASP A 332 -10.99 -10.53 -12.10
CA ASP A 332 -10.60 -11.73 -12.85
C ASP A 332 -9.64 -11.53 -14.03
N HIS A 333 -8.70 -12.46 -14.23
CA HIS A 333 -7.75 -12.45 -15.37
C HIS A 333 -6.89 -11.18 -15.49
N ASN A 334 -6.68 -10.40 -14.43
CA ASN A 334 -5.82 -9.20 -14.49
C ASN A 334 -4.35 -9.59 -14.33
N THR A 335 -3.43 -8.88 -14.98
CA THR A 335 -1.98 -8.98 -14.72
C THR A 335 -1.51 -7.73 -13.99
N ILE A 336 -0.86 -7.89 -12.84
CA ILE A 336 -0.43 -6.80 -11.95
C ILE A 336 1.07 -6.96 -11.64
N THR A 337 1.84 -5.90 -11.82
CA THR A 337 3.30 -5.97 -11.84
C THR A 337 3.98 -4.74 -11.21
N ASN A 338 5.09 -4.96 -10.52
CA ASN A 338 5.98 -3.92 -9.99
C ASN A 338 5.25 -2.88 -9.11
N VAL A 339 4.60 -3.33 -8.04
CA VAL A 339 3.80 -2.49 -7.12
C VAL A 339 4.43 -2.42 -5.73
N PRO A 340 4.37 -1.26 -5.03
CA PRO A 340 5.09 -1.03 -3.79
C PRO A 340 4.52 -1.80 -2.60
N ARG A 341 3.19 -2.00 -2.59
CA ARG A 341 2.42 -2.68 -1.54
C ARG A 341 1.53 -3.76 -2.17
N PHE A 342 0.21 -3.72 -2.00
CA PHE A 342 -0.70 -4.79 -2.42
C PHE A 342 -0.92 -4.82 -3.94
N GLY A 343 -1.07 -6.01 -4.53
CA GLY A 343 -1.56 -6.15 -5.90
C GLY A 343 -3.07 -5.95 -5.97
N ILE A 344 -3.80 -6.71 -5.14
CA ILE A 344 -5.23 -6.58 -4.92
C ILE A 344 -5.46 -6.42 -3.41
N ALA A 345 -6.17 -5.38 -3.00
CA ALA A 345 -6.46 -5.09 -1.60
C ALA A 345 -7.97 -5.01 -1.35
N GLU A 346 -8.40 -5.53 -0.20
CA GLU A 346 -9.73 -5.31 0.37
C GLU A 346 -9.61 -4.88 1.84
N ILE A 347 -10.23 -3.77 2.20
CA ILE A 347 -10.22 -3.19 3.54
C ILE A 347 -11.66 -2.95 4.00
N ASN A 348 -12.06 -3.64 5.07
CA ASN A 348 -13.39 -3.55 5.67
C ASN A 348 -13.30 -3.13 7.15
N TYR A 349 -14.26 -2.35 7.65
CA TYR A 349 -14.21 -1.84 9.04
C TYR A 349 -15.55 -1.43 9.67
N ASP A 350 -16.54 -0.92 8.93
CA ASP A 350 -17.89 -0.64 9.45
C ASP A 350 -18.85 -1.79 9.11
N PRO A 351 -19.30 -2.60 10.10
CA PRO A 351 -20.30 -3.66 9.88
C PRO A 351 -21.70 -3.13 9.53
N GLY A 352 -21.90 -1.82 9.41
CA GLY A 352 -23.04 -1.19 8.76
C GLY A 352 -22.98 -1.20 7.22
N ASN A 353 -21.78 -1.28 6.63
CA ASN A 353 -21.55 -1.24 5.19
C ASN A 353 -21.43 -2.66 4.60
N PRO A 354 -22.13 -3.00 3.51
CA PRO A 354 -21.98 -4.32 2.88
C PRO A 354 -20.59 -4.51 2.26
N SER A 355 -19.81 -5.42 2.85
CA SER A 355 -18.42 -5.74 2.53
C SER A 355 -18.23 -7.21 2.11
N GLY A 356 -17.17 -7.49 1.36
CA GLY A 356 -16.75 -8.86 1.00
C GLY A 356 -17.69 -9.65 0.08
N GLY A 357 -17.47 -10.96 0.05
CA GLY A 357 -18.13 -11.88 -0.89
C GLY A 357 -17.72 -11.63 -2.34
N ASN A 358 -16.56 -11.01 -2.54
CA ASN A 358 -15.90 -10.79 -3.80
C ASN A 358 -15.33 -12.11 -4.35
N ILE A 359 -14.99 -12.11 -5.64
CA ILE A 359 -14.38 -13.26 -6.34
C ILE A 359 -13.11 -12.78 -7.01
N ILE A 360 -11.96 -13.15 -6.43
CA ILE A 360 -10.62 -12.78 -6.89
C ILE A 360 -10.00 -14.01 -7.55
N GLU A 361 -10.07 -14.08 -8.88
CA GLU A 361 -9.77 -15.32 -9.62
C GLU A 361 -8.95 -15.19 -10.91
N TYR A 362 -8.07 -16.17 -11.19
CA TYR A 362 -7.24 -16.20 -12.41
C TYR A 362 -6.33 -14.96 -12.62
N ASN A 363 -6.04 -14.17 -11.57
CA ASN A 363 -5.14 -13.01 -11.69
C ASN A 363 -3.67 -13.45 -11.66
N ASP A 364 -2.80 -12.68 -12.28
CA ASP A 364 -1.36 -12.90 -12.36
C ASP A 364 -0.63 -11.72 -11.69
N VAL A 365 -0.17 -11.90 -10.46
CA VAL A 365 0.46 -10.85 -9.65
C VAL A 365 1.93 -11.18 -9.45
N ARG A 366 2.84 -10.33 -9.95
CA ARG A 366 4.29 -10.48 -9.75
C ARG A 366 4.96 -9.21 -9.27
N HIS A 367 6.02 -9.33 -8.47
CA HIS A 367 6.79 -8.18 -7.97
C HIS A 367 5.87 -7.18 -7.22
N SER A 368 5.10 -7.66 -6.25
CA SER A 368 4.34 -6.82 -5.30
C SER A 368 5.16 -6.56 -4.04
N GLY A 369 4.70 -5.69 -3.12
CA GLY A 369 5.39 -5.41 -1.85
C GLY A 369 6.80 -4.85 -2.00
N GLN A 370 7.14 -4.25 -3.15
CA GLN A 370 8.52 -3.88 -3.48
C GLN A 370 9.06 -2.69 -2.67
N GLN A 371 8.21 -2.00 -1.89
CA GLN A 371 8.62 -0.84 -1.09
C GLN A 371 8.10 -0.82 0.35
N THR A 372 7.10 -1.63 0.74
CA THR A 372 6.54 -1.65 2.10
C THR A 372 6.61 -3.05 2.72
N PRO A 373 6.69 -3.18 4.06
CA PRO A 373 6.47 -4.44 4.76
C PRO A 373 4.98 -4.72 4.96
N ASP A 374 4.68 -5.90 5.54
CA ASP A 374 3.33 -6.29 5.96
C ASP A 374 2.33 -6.30 4.79
N VAL A 375 2.66 -7.13 3.80
CA VAL A 375 2.03 -7.14 2.47
C VAL A 375 1.52 -8.52 2.08
N GLY A 376 0.26 -8.58 1.69
CA GLY A 376 -0.26 -9.63 0.81
C GLY A 376 -0.16 -9.20 -0.65
N ALA A 377 0.23 -10.08 -1.57
CA ALA A 377 0.04 -9.80 -3.01
C ALA A 377 -1.47 -9.72 -3.34
N ILE A 378 -2.26 -10.58 -2.69
CA ILE A 378 -3.68 -10.38 -2.40
C ILE A 378 -3.79 -10.17 -0.88
N TYR A 379 -4.43 -9.08 -0.46
CA TYR A 379 -4.57 -8.68 0.95
C TYR A 379 -6.03 -8.38 1.31
N LEU A 380 -6.53 -8.98 2.39
CA LEU A 380 -7.85 -8.72 2.98
C LEU A 380 -7.65 -8.29 4.44
N TYR A 381 -8.41 -7.29 4.89
CA TYR A 381 -8.51 -6.88 6.31
C TYR A 381 -9.98 -6.68 6.70
N SER A 382 -10.37 -7.13 7.91
CA SER A 382 -11.73 -6.92 8.45
C SER A 382 -11.79 -6.21 9.80
N GLY A 383 -10.76 -6.29 10.66
CA GLY A 383 -10.78 -5.68 11.99
C GLY A 383 -11.96 -6.17 12.84
N ASP A 384 -12.84 -5.25 13.27
CA ASP A 384 -14.06 -5.57 14.01
C ASP A 384 -15.30 -5.84 13.11
N ASP A 385 -15.15 -5.82 11.77
CA ASP A 385 -16.26 -6.05 10.82
C ASP A 385 -16.70 -7.53 10.77
N SER A 386 -17.57 -7.88 11.73
CA SER A 386 -18.32 -9.14 11.76
C SER A 386 -19.48 -9.24 10.75
N GLY A 387 -19.68 -8.21 9.91
CA GLY A 387 -20.65 -8.18 8.81
C GLY A 387 -20.07 -8.63 7.47
N ALA A 388 -18.75 -8.52 7.28
CA ALA A 388 -18.04 -8.89 6.06
C ALA A 388 -18.34 -10.33 5.59
N ALA A 389 -18.68 -10.47 4.31
CA ALA A 389 -18.94 -11.76 3.70
C ALA A 389 -17.64 -12.47 3.29
N GLY A 390 -17.57 -13.78 3.53
CA GLY A 390 -16.40 -14.60 3.19
C GLY A 390 -16.10 -14.64 1.69
N ASP A 391 -14.85 -14.37 1.35
CA ASP A 391 -14.39 -14.13 -0.01
C ASP A 391 -14.00 -15.40 -0.79
N THR A 392 -13.87 -15.32 -2.12
CA THR A 392 -13.38 -16.45 -2.94
C THR A 392 -12.10 -16.08 -3.70
N ILE A 393 -10.95 -16.56 -3.19
CA ILE A 393 -9.62 -16.28 -3.73
C ILE A 393 -9.07 -17.54 -4.37
N ARG A 394 -9.14 -17.65 -5.71
CA ARG A 394 -8.84 -18.92 -6.39
C ARG A 394 -8.09 -18.82 -7.71
N TYR A 395 -7.29 -19.85 -8.02
CA TYR A 395 -6.62 -19.99 -9.31
C TYR A 395 -5.71 -18.82 -9.71
N ASN A 396 -5.30 -17.97 -8.77
CA ASN A 396 -4.37 -16.88 -9.04
C ASN A 396 -2.92 -17.40 -9.13
N ASN A 397 -2.08 -16.75 -9.92
CA ASN A 397 -0.63 -16.95 -9.96
C ASN A 397 0.05 -15.79 -9.24
N ILE A 398 0.81 -16.08 -8.19
CA ILE A 398 1.50 -15.10 -7.36
C ILE A 398 2.98 -15.46 -7.31
N VAL A 399 3.86 -14.54 -7.69
CA VAL A 399 5.32 -14.77 -7.72
C VAL A 399 6.08 -13.53 -7.23
N ASP A 400 7.05 -13.71 -6.33
CA ASP A 400 7.93 -12.64 -5.84
C ASP A 400 7.14 -11.48 -5.19
N ALA A 401 6.50 -11.77 -4.06
CA ALA A 401 5.97 -10.75 -3.17
C ALA A 401 7.11 -10.30 -2.24
N GLY A 402 7.50 -9.03 -2.28
CA GLY A 402 8.68 -8.51 -1.60
C GLY A 402 8.53 -8.41 -0.08
N GLY A 403 7.89 -7.33 0.39
CA GLY A 403 7.73 -7.00 1.80
C GLY A 403 8.85 -6.12 2.36
N LEU A 404 9.37 -5.16 1.60
CA LEU A 404 10.57 -4.39 1.97
C LEU A 404 10.41 -3.67 3.31
N ASN A 405 11.21 -4.08 4.31
CA ASN A 405 11.06 -3.68 5.70
C ASN A 405 12.19 -2.76 6.19
N THR A 406 11.97 -2.05 7.30
CA THR A 406 12.88 -1.07 7.89
C THR A 406 13.11 -1.29 9.38
N GLN A 407 14.27 -0.86 9.86
CA GLN A 407 14.68 -0.83 11.27
C GLN A 407 15.45 0.48 11.54
N ALA A 408 15.81 0.73 12.80
CA ALA A 408 16.52 1.95 13.20
C ALA A 408 17.78 2.23 12.34
N GLY A 409 17.69 3.23 11.46
CA GLY A 409 18.78 3.64 10.57
C GLY A 409 19.11 2.70 9.39
N GLY A 410 18.21 1.81 8.97
CA GLY A 410 18.47 0.94 7.82
C GLY A 410 17.32 0.00 7.42
N PHE A 411 17.55 -0.79 6.36
CA PHE A 411 16.62 -1.85 5.96
C PHE A 411 16.72 -3.07 6.88
N ALA A 412 15.61 -3.80 6.98
CA ALA A 412 15.44 -4.98 7.82
C ALA A 412 15.16 -6.25 6.98
N GLU A 413 14.80 -7.34 7.65
CA GLU A 413 14.33 -8.56 6.99
C GLU A 413 12.91 -8.35 6.43
N ASN A 414 12.72 -8.70 5.16
CA ASN A 414 11.48 -8.48 4.43
C ASN A 414 10.33 -9.33 4.99
N TRP A 415 9.10 -8.82 4.90
CA TRP A 415 7.90 -9.44 5.46
C TRP A 415 6.72 -9.39 4.48
N SER A 416 6.47 -10.49 3.77
CA SER A 416 5.38 -10.62 2.80
C SER A 416 4.72 -11.99 2.80
N SER A 417 3.45 -12.02 2.41
CA SER A 417 2.73 -13.23 2.04
C SER A 417 2.15 -13.14 0.64
N GLY A 418 1.86 -14.28 0.03
CA GLY A 418 1.19 -14.32 -1.28
C GLY A 418 -0.27 -13.93 -1.14
N ILE A 419 -0.97 -14.63 -0.26
CA ILE A 419 -2.35 -14.31 0.15
C ILE A 419 -2.31 -14.04 1.66
N TYR A 420 -2.79 -12.88 2.08
CA TYR A 420 -2.81 -12.44 3.48
C TYR A 420 -4.24 -12.04 3.85
N LEU A 421 -4.81 -12.75 4.82
CA LEU A 421 -6.04 -12.36 5.52
C LEU A 421 -5.62 -11.81 6.88
N ASP A 422 -5.39 -10.49 6.92
CA ASP A 422 -5.09 -9.77 8.14
C ASP A 422 -6.34 -9.58 9.01
N ASN A 423 -6.10 -9.37 10.31
CA ASN A 423 -7.05 -9.11 11.38
C ASN A 423 -8.51 -9.48 11.06
N MET A 424 -8.88 -10.68 11.47
CA MET A 424 -10.26 -11.20 11.52
C MET A 424 -10.94 -11.47 10.18
N ALA A 425 -10.28 -11.31 9.02
CA ALA A 425 -10.86 -11.70 7.74
C ALA A 425 -11.23 -13.21 7.71
N SER A 426 -12.52 -13.49 7.54
CA SER A 426 -13.14 -14.78 7.94
C SER A 426 -14.04 -15.40 6.87
N ASN A 427 -14.29 -16.71 6.99
CA ASN A 427 -15.16 -17.53 6.12
C ASN A 427 -14.73 -17.61 4.64
N ALA A 428 -13.50 -17.22 4.30
CA ALA A 428 -13.00 -17.19 2.94
C ALA A 428 -12.73 -18.60 2.36
N GLN A 429 -12.63 -18.66 1.04
CA GLN A 429 -12.40 -19.86 0.23
C GLN A 429 -11.13 -19.65 -0.60
N ILE A 430 -10.00 -20.19 -0.14
CA ILE A 430 -8.66 -19.93 -0.69
C ILE A 430 -8.14 -21.22 -1.35
N TYR A 431 -8.29 -21.34 -2.68
CA TYR A 431 -7.98 -22.61 -3.36
C TYR A 431 -7.44 -22.58 -4.78
N GLY A 432 -6.65 -23.60 -5.12
CA GLY A 432 -6.08 -23.77 -6.46
C GLY A 432 -5.11 -22.66 -6.89
N ASN A 433 -4.68 -21.80 -5.97
CA ASN A 433 -3.72 -20.73 -6.24
C ASN A 433 -2.30 -21.30 -6.34
N PHE A 434 -1.45 -20.66 -7.13
CA PHE A 434 -0.01 -20.88 -7.13
C PHE A 434 0.68 -19.70 -6.46
N VAL A 435 1.55 -19.96 -5.48
CA VAL A 435 2.33 -18.94 -4.77
C VAL A 435 3.79 -19.34 -4.69
N GLN A 436 4.69 -18.48 -5.17
CA GLN A 436 6.13 -18.70 -5.14
C GLN A 436 6.93 -17.46 -4.71
N GLY A 437 7.97 -17.65 -3.89
CA GLY A 437 8.96 -16.61 -3.60
C GLY A 437 8.45 -15.48 -2.70
N THR A 438 7.64 -15.78 -1.69
CA THR A 438 7.30 -14.81 -0.62
C THR A 438 8.35 -14.85 0.49
N THR A 439 8.43 -13.80 1.32
CA THR A 439 9.50 -13.68 2.34
C THR A 439 9.10 -14.17 3.73
N PHE A 440 7.80 -14.15 4.07
CA PHE A 440 7.26 -14.71 5.32
C PHE A 440 6.47 -16.01 5.08
N ALA A 441 5.33 -15.95 4.38
CA ALA A 441 4.44 -17.11 4.20
C ALA A 441 3.85 -17.24 2.78
N GLY A 442 3.53 -18.45 2.33
CA GLY A 442 2.76 -18.64 1.10
C GLY A 442 1.32 -18.10 1.24
N ILE A 443 0.64 -18.53 2.30
CA ILE A 443 -0.67 -18.03 2.74
C ILE A 443 -0.59 -17.71 4.24
N TYR A 444 -1.10 -16.55 4.65
CA TYR A 444 -1.13 -16.12 6.06
C TYR A 444 -2.54 -15.70 6.49
N ILE A 445 -2.99 -16.20 7.64
CA ILE A 445 -4.24 -15.82 8.31
C ILE A 445 -3.90 -15.29 9.70
N HIS A 446 -4.45 -14.12 10.05
CA HIS A 446 -4.22 -13.43 11.31
C HIS A 446 -5.56 -13.17 12.01
N GLY A 447 -5.87 -13.95 13.06
CA GLY A 447 -7.14 -13.95 13.81
C GLY A 447 -8.38 -14.49 13.08
N GLY A 448 -8.44 -14.36 11.75
CA GLY A 448 -9.55 -14.75 10.89
C GLY A 448 -9.98 -16.22 11.04
N SER A 449 -11.28 -16.48 11.10
CA SER A 449 -11.87 -17.79 11.45
C SER A 449 -12.73 -18.40 10.34
N GLY A 450 -12.92 -19.72 10.35
CA GLY A 450 -13.77 -20.44 9.40
C GLY A 450 -13.29 -20.44 7.94
N ASN A 451 -12.05 -20.03 7.68
CA ASN A 451 -11.45 -19.98 6.34
C ASN A 451 -11.08 -21.39 5.85
N GLN A 452 -11.32 -21.71 4.58
CA GLN A 452 -10.92 -22.99 3.98
C GLN A 452 -9.77 -22.78 3.00
N ILE A 453 -8.64 -23.44 3.25
CA ILE A 453 -7.36 -23.27 2.55
C ILE A 453 -6.99 -24.61 1.94
N HIS A 454 -7.25 -24.79 0.64
CA HIS A 454 -7.13 -26.12 0.02
C HIS A 454 -6.69 -26.13 -1.44
N ASP A 455 -6.11 -27.25 -1.89
CA ASP A 455 -5.66 -27.45 -3.27
C ASP A 455 -4.67 -26.38 -3.81
N ASN A 456 -4.04 -25.56 -2.93
CA ASN A 456 -3.06 -24.55 -3.34
C ASN A 456 -1.67 -25.19 -3.56
N THR A 457 -0.85 -24.57 -4.41
CA THR A 457 0.54 -24.98 -4.69
C THR A 457 1.49 -23.89 -4.21
N LEU A 458 2.29 -24.19 -3.18
CA LEU A 458 3.08 -23.22 -2.41
C LEU A 458 4.56 -23.65 -2.45
N LEU A 459 5.40 -22.94 -3.21
CA LEU A 459 6.80 -23.29 -3.48
C LEU A 459 7.76 -22.15 -3.10
N ASP A 460 9.00 -22.48 -2.74
CA ASP A 460 10.08 -21.51 -2.50
C ASP A 460 9.69 -20.25 -1.69
N ASN A 461 8.74 -20.38 -0.76
CA ASN A 461 8.32 -19.33 0.17
C ASN A 461 9.21 -19.36 1.43
N GLY A 462 9.30 -18.24 2.15
CA GLY A 462 10.26 -17.99 3.24
C GLY A 462 10.20 -18.96 4.42
N ALA A 463 9.62 -18.52 5.54
CA ALA A 463 9.47 -19.38 6.72
C ALA A 463 8.35 -20.41 6.51
N TYR A 464 7.18 -19.95 6.06
CA TYR A 464 5.96 -20.73 6.13
C TYR A 464 5.39 -21.07 4.75
N GLY A 465 4.96 -22.32 4.57
CA GLY A 465 4.04 -22.64 3.50
C GLY A 465 2.68 -21.98 3.77
N ILE A 466 2.14 -22.27 4.95
CA ILE A 466 0.91 -21.66 5.48
C ILE A 466 1.16 -21.25 6.93
N SER A 467 0.72 -20.06 7.34
CA SER A 467 0.69 -19.64 8.73
C SER A 467 -0.72 -19.20 9.14
N THR A 468 -1.12 -19.54 10.37
CA THR A 468 -2.46 -19.30 10.92
C THR A 468 -2.34 -18.96 12.42
N VAL A 469 -2.27 -17.67 12.76
CA VAL A 469 -1.96 -17.22 14.14
C VAL A 469 -3.03 -16.30 14.71
N ILE A 470 -3.05 -16.18 16.03
CA ILE A 470 -3.98 -15.32 16.77
C ILE A 470 -3.54 -13.84 16.67
N ALA A 471 -4.46 -12.98 16.24
CA ALA A 471 -4.33 -11.53 16.33
C ALA A 471 -4.92 -11.01 17.66
N ASP A 472 -4.28 -10.04 18.32
CA ASP A 472 -4.84 -9.21 19.41
C ASP A 472 -5.72 -9.95 20.47
N ASP A 473 -5.28 -11.12 20.94
CA ASP A 473 -6.03 -12.03 21.86
C ASP A 473 -7.42 -12.53 21.34
N PHE A 474 -7.77 -12.27 20.08
CA PHE A 474 -9.01 -12.76 19.46
C PHE A 474 -8.97 -14.27 19.20
N ALA A 475 -10.04 -14.97 19.57
CA ALA A 475 -10.12 -16.41 19.41
C ALA A 475 -10.32 -16.83 17.94
N MET A 476 -9.27 -17.37 17.33
CA MET A 476 -9.29 -17.99 16.00
C MET A 476 -9.75 -19.46 16.08
N ASP A 477 -10.72 -19.86 15.26
CA ASP A 477 -11.23 -21.25 15.21
C ASP A 477 -11.69 -21.67 13.79
N GLY A 478 -11.69 -22.99 13.54
CA GLY A 478 -12.32 -23.59 12.36
C GLY A 478 -11.68 -23.32 11.00
N ASN A 479 -10.41 -22.91 10.93
CA ASN A 479 -9.72 -22.77 9.64
C ASN A 479 -9.22 -24.14 9.14
N GLU A 480 -9.77 -24.62 8.03
CA GLU A 480 -9.55 -25.97 7.51
C GLU A 480 -8.43 -25.95 6.44
N VAL A 481 -7.32 -26.67 6.67
CA VAL A 481 -6.09 -26.63 5.85
C VAL A 481 -5.80 -28.00 5.23
N TYR A 482 -6.25 -28.23 4.00
CA TYR A 482 -6.26 -29.58 3.43
C TYR A 482 -5.93 -29.69 1.94
N ARG A 483 -5.36 -30.83 1.52
CA ARG A 483 -4.96 -31.09 0.12
C ARG A 483 -4.07 -30.00 -0.51
N ASN A 484 -3.32 -29.22 0.26
CA ASN A 484 -2.36 -28.28 -0.30
C ASN A 484 -1.08 -29.03 -0.71
N PHE A 485 -0.42 -28.56 -1.76
CA PHE A 485 0.90 -28.99 -2.18
C PHE A 485 1.92 -27.98 -1.68
N ILE A 486 2.63 -28.31 -0.60
CA ILE A 486 3.46 -27.36 0.16
C ILE A 486 4.91 -27.81 0.13
N GLN A 487 5.82 -26.92 -0.29
CA GLN A 487 7.25 -27.16 -0.16
C GLN A 487 7.69 -27.03 1.30
N VAL A 488 8.52 -27.97 1.76
CA VAL A 488 9.08 -27.97 3.12
C VAL A 488 10.08 -26.83 3.27
N SER A 489 9.95 -26.05 4.34
CA SER A 489 10.76 -24.88 4.65
C SER A 489 12.25 -25.20 4.70
N ALA A 490 13.07 -24.39 4.02
CA ALA A 490 14.48 -24.70 3.75
C ALA A 490 15.45 -24.36 4.90
N ASP A 491 15.02 -23.50 5.84
CA ASP A 491 15.78 -23.03 6.99
C ASP A 491 15.59 -23.90 8.25
N GLY A 492 14.54 -24.72 8.29
CA GLY A 492 14.13 -25.54 9.44
C GLY A 492 13.03 -24.94 10.32
N SER A 493 12.34 -23.90 9.83
CA SER A 493 11.08 -23.41 10.41
C SER A 493 9.89 -24.34 10.11
N ASN A 494 8.71 -24.07 10.69
CA ASN A 494 7.50 -24.87 10.48
C ASN A 494 7.05 -24.80 9.00
N THR A 495 6.64 -25.93 8.41
CA THR A 495 6.07 -25.91 7.04
C THR A 495 4.60 -25.47 7.05
N ILE A 496 3.87 -25.79 8.13
CA ILE A 496 2.63 -25.13 8.51
C ILE A 496 2.76 -24.65 9.95
N ASP A 497 2.62 -23.34 10.16
CA ASP A 497 2.62 -22.72 11.47
C ASP A 497 1.18 -22.41 11.92
N THR A 498 0.85 -22.70 13.18
CA THR A 498 -0.54 -22.61 13.62
C THR A 498 -0.74 -22.52 15.13
N ASP A 499 -1.60 -21.58 15.55
CA ASP A 499 -2.17 -21.51 16.91
C ASP A 499 -3.43 -22.38 17.08
N GLN A 500 -3.93 -23.02 16.02
CA GLN A 500 -5.21 -23.74 16.07
C GLN A 500 -5.17 -24.95 17.02
N THR A 501 -6.14 -25.00 17.92
CA THR A 501 -6.14 -25.97 19.02
C THR A 501 -6.71 -27.35 18.67
N ASP A 502 -7.51 -27.46 17.59
CA ASP A 502 -7.86 -28.76 17.00
C ASP A 502 -6.91 -29.10 15.83
N PRO A 503 -5.96 -30.03 16.02
CA PRO A 503 -5.05 -30.41 14.95
C PRO A 503 -5.76 -31.13 13.79
N GLY A 504 -6.97 -31.66 14.01
CA GLY A 504 -7.76 -32.37 13.00
C GLY A 504 -8.24 -31.49 11.84
N LEU A 505 -8.16 -30.15 11.97
CA LEU A 505 -8.44 -29.19 10.90
C LEU A 505 -7.35 -29.16 9.81
N ILE A 506 -6.21 -29.83 10.02
CA ILE A 506 -5.10 -29.92 9.06
C ILE A 506 -4.97 -31.37 8.59
N HIS A 507 -5.17 -31.67 7.30
CA HIS A 507 -5.21 -33.06 6.81
C HIS A 507 -5.00 -33.21 5.29
N ASP A 508 -4.73 -34.43 4.81
CA ASP A 508 -4.59 -34.81 3.39
C ASP A 508 -3.57 -34.00 2.54
N ASN A 509 -2.70 -33.20 3.16
CA ASN A 509 -1.71 -32.34 2.49
C ASN A 509 -0.56 -33.16 1.84
N VAL A 510 0.08 -32.60 0.82
CA VAL A 510 1.25 -33.20 0.14
C VAL A 510 2.46 -32.29 0.35
N TYR A 511 3.41 -32.77 1.16
CA TYR A 511 4.63 -32.07 1.48
C TYR A 511 5.74 -32.41 0.47
N TYR A 512 6.17 -31.43 -0.32
CA TYR A 512 7.26 -31.55 -1.28
C TYR A 512 8.60 -31.23 -0.60
N ASN A 513 9.47 -32.24 -0.50
CA ASN A 513 10.74 -32.14 0.21
C ASN A 513 11.89 -32.63 -0.69
N PRO A 514 12.33 -31.80 -1.66
CA PRO A 514 13.39 -32.18 -2.60
C PRO A 514 14.78 -32.29 -1.94
N ASP A 515 15.06 -31.43 -0.96
CA ASP A 515 16.39 -31.30 -0.35
C ASP A 515 16.58 -32.13 0.93
N GLY A 516 15.49 -32.70 1.48
CA GLY A 516 15.52 -33.51 2.70
C GLY A 516 15.52 -32.71 4.00
N GLY A 517 14.90 -31.52 4.00
CA GLY A 517 14.71 -30.68 5.18
C GLY A 517 13.81 -31.32 6.25
N GLU A 518 13.82 -30.76 7.46
CA GLU A 518 12.97 -31.27 8.55
C GLU A 518 11.55 -30.71 8.43
N LEU A 519 10.56 -31.60 8.35
CA LEU A 519 9.15 -31.24 8.26
C LEU A 519 8.52 -31.17 9.66
N THR A 520 8.32 -29.94 10.14
CA THR A 520 7.53 -29.64 11.34
C THR A 520 6.22 -28.93 11.01
N ILE A 521 5.20 -29.21 11.83
CA ILE A 521 3.90 -28.52 11.87
C ILE A 521 3.62 -28.23 13.34
N ALA A 522 3.31 -26.98 13.70
CA ALA A 522 3.08 -26.56 15.09
C ALA A 522 4.19 -27.05 16.07
N ASP A 523 5.45 -26.76 15.74
CA ASP A 523 6.66 -27.18 16.47
C ASP A 523 6.85 -28.71 16.62
N LEU A 524 6.19 -29.51 15.78
CA LEU A 524 6.20 -30.97 15.89
C LEU A 524 6.53 -31.61 14.55
N ALA A 525 7.52 -32.51 14.54
CA ALA A 525 7.75 -33.39 13.40
C ALA A 525 6.45 -34.14 13.03
N LEU A 526 6.12 -34.23 11.73
CA LEU A 526 4.87 -34.78 11.18
C LEU A 526 4.29 -35.98 11.96
N ALA A 527 5.11 -37.00 12.24
CA ALA A 527 4.68 -38.22 12.93
C ALA A 527 4.24 -38.02 14.39
N ALA A 528 4.62 -36.92 15.04
CA ALA A 528 4.17 -36.51 16.38
C ALA A 528 2.89 -35.67 16.32
N PHE A 529 2.72 -34.83 15.29
CA PHE A 529 1.46 -34.12 15.03
C PHE A 529 0.33 -35.11 14.66
N GLN A 530 0.65 -36.13 13.84
CA GLN A 530 -0.23 -37.27 13.54
C GLN A 530 -0.61 -38.13 14.75
N GLN A 531 0.17 -38.11 15.84
CA GLN A 531 -0.22 -38.75 17.10
C GLN A 531 -1.21 -37.92 17.93
N ARG A 532 -1.37 -36.62 17.62
CA ARG A 532 -2.42 -35.75 18.19
C ARG A 532 -3.73 -35.78 17.39
N GLY A 533 -3.67 -36.15 16.11
CA GLY A 533 -4.83 -36.30 15.23
C GLY A 533 -4.82 -35.41 13.98
N GLY A 534 -3.81 -34.55 13.80
CA GLY A 534 -3.62 -33.74 12.60
C GLY A 534 -2.76 -34.41 11.53
N ASP A 535 -2.69 -33.81 10.35
CA ASP A 535 -2.09 -34.34 9.13
C ASP A 535 -2.45 -35.80 8.81
N VAL A 536 -3.68 -36.19 9.15
CA VAL A 536 -4.21 -37.51 8.79
C VAL A 536 -4.38 -37.55 7.27
N GLY A 537 -3.90 -38.61 6.63
CA GLY A 537 -3.92 -38.75 5.17
C GLY A 537 -2.74 -38.08 4.45
N SER A 538 -2.05 -37.12 5.09
CA SER A 538 -0.96 -36.37 4.48
C SER A 538 0.30 -37.20 4.19
N VAL A 539 1.06 -36.82 3.17
CA VAL A 539 2.26 -37.55 2.69
C VAL A 539 3.43 -36.62 2.38
N VAL A 540 4.64 -37.18 2.29
CA VAL A 540 5.87 -36.49 1.88
C VAL A 540 6.38 -37.07 0.56
N THR A 541 6.84 -36.23 -0.37
CA THR A 541 7.35 -36.61 -1.69
C THR A 541 8.63 -35.83 -2.06
N ASP A 542 9.63 -36.51 -2.62
CA ASP A 542 10.79 -35.88 -3.28
C ASP A 542 10.53 -35.61 -4.78
N GLN A 543 9.40 -36.09 -5.31
CA GLN A 543 8.97 -35.87 -6.69
C GLN A 543 7.91 -34.77 -6.75
N ALA A 544 8.23 -33.65 -7.40
CA ALA A 544 7.27 -32.57 -7.64
C ALA A 544 6.13 -32.99 -8.58
N GLY A 545 6.47 -33.64 -9.70
CA GLY A 545 5.51 -34.09 -10.69
C GLY A 545 4.91 -32.97 -11.56
N PHE A 546 5.55 -31.82 -11.68
CA PHE A 546 5.16 -30.74 -12.59
C PHE A 546 5.40 -31.07 -14.07
N ALA A 547 4.64 -30.42 -14.96
CA ALA A 547 4.73 -30.62 -16.40
C ALA A 547 6.00 -30.00 -17.02
N ASN A 548 6.29 -28.72 -16.74
CA ASN A 548 7.51 -28.04 -17.18
C ASN A 548 7.82 -26.77 -16.35
N ALA A 549 8.12 -26.95 -15.06
CA ALA A 549 8.47 -25.86 -14.13
C ALA A 549 9.59 -24.94 -14.66
N GLY A 550 10.57 -25.49 -15.39
CA GLY A 550 11.65 -24.72 -16.05
C GLY A 550 11.20 -23.80 -17.20
N ALA A 551 9.91 -23.73 -17.48
CA ALA A 551 9.27 -22.76 -18.36
C ALA A 551 8.02 -22.11 -17.73
N GLY A 552 7.89 -22.16 -16.39
CA GLY A 552 6.75 -21.62 -15.64
C GLY A 552 5.49 -22.49 -15.64
N ASP A 553 5.51 -23.68 -16.24
CA ASP A 553 4.36 -24.60 -16.25
C ASP A 553 4.44 -25.59 -15.07
N TYR A 554 3.91 -25.15 -13.93
CA TYR A 554 3.79 -25.96 -12.72
C TYR A 554 2.55 -26.88 -12.72
N SER A 555 1.93 -27.14 -13.88
CA SER A 555 0.75 -28.02 -13.96
C SER A 555 1.08 -29.45 -13.50
N PHE A 556 0.27 -30.06 -12.63
CA PHE A 556 0.51 -31.42 -12.17
C PHE A 556 0.35 -32.47 -13.29
N LEU A 557 1.37 -33.31 -13.48
CA LEU A 557 1.32 -34.46 -14.39
C LEU A 557 0.32 -35.52 -13.90
N ALA A 558 -0.38 -36.15 -14.84
CA ALA A 558 -1.30 -37.24 -14.55
C ALA A 558 -0.60 -38.41 -13.83
N GLY A 559 -0.99 -38.68 -12.59
CA GLY A 559 -0.38 -39.69 -11.73
C GLY A 559 0.76 -39.19 -10.83
N SER A 560 1.01 -37.88 -10.75
CA SER A 560 1.81 -37.27 -9.67
C SER A 560 1.17 -37.56 -8.29
N ILE A 561 1.92 -37.35 -7.20
CA ILE A 561 1.39 -37.53 -5.84
C ILE A 561 0.23 -36.56 -5.57
N ALA A 562 0.36 -35.30 -6.01
CA ALA A 562 -0.70 -34.29 -5.95
C ALA A 562 -2.00 -34.79 -6.62
N GLN A 563 -1.92 -35.26 -7.87
CA GLN A 563 -3.08 -35.83 -8.57
C GLN A 563 -3.64 -37.10 -7.93
N GLN A 564 -2.81 -37.91 -7.25
CA GLN A 564 -3.29 -39.07 -6.48
C GLN A 564 -4.02 -38.68 -5.19
N HIS A 565 -3.68 -37.53 -4.60
CA HIS A 565 -4.37 -36.92 -3.45
C HIS A 565 -5.59 -36.08 -3.84
N GLY A 566 -5.85 -35.93 -5.15
CA GLY A 566 -6.98 -35.14 -5.66
C GLY A 566 -6.72 -33.63 -5.71
N ILE A 567 -5.47 -33.20 -5.51
CA ILE A 567 -5.05 -31.79 -5.58
C ILE A 567 -5.30 -31.28 -7.00
N GLU A 568 -6.11 -30.22 -7.12
CA GLU A 568 -6.34 -29.52 -8.38
C GLU A 568 -5.13 -28.64 -8.75
N THR A 569 -4.98 -28.32 -10.03
CA THR A 569 -3.85 -27.52 -10.53
C THR A 569 -4.31 -26.10 -10.83
N ALA A 570 -3.46 -25.12 -10.53
CA ALA A 570 -3.63 -23.77 -11.06
C ALA A 570 -3.72 -23.84 -12.61
N PRO A 571 -4.70 -23.21 -13.25
CA PRO A 571 -4.97 -23.34 -14.68
C PRO A 571 -4.11 -22.37 -15.52
N PHE A 572 -2.79 -22.49 -15.44
CA PHE A 572 -1.80 -21.54 -15.99
C PHE A 572 -2.06 -21.03 -17.42
N GLY A 573 -2.63 -21.86 -18.31
CA GLY A 573 -3.01 -21.45 -19.68
C GLY A 573 -4.19 -20.47 -19.77
N SER A 574 -4.76 -20.05 -18.64
CA SER A 574 -5.90 -19.14 -18.49
C SER A 574 -5.70 -18.08 -17.40
N ILE A 575 -4.49 -17.95 -16.84
CA ILE A 575 -4.19 -16.97 -15.78
C ILE A 575 -3.60 -15.70 -16.39
N GLY A 576 -3.99 -14.54 -15.84
CA GLY A 576 -3.53 -13.22 -16.30
C GLY A 576 -4.23 -12.72 -17.57
N SER A 577 -3.80 -11.55 -18.03
CA SER A 577 -4.42 -10.85 -19.15
C SER A 577 -4.10 -11.50 -20.50
N SER A 578 -5.14 -11.65 -21.33
CA SER A 578 -5.02 -12.07 -22.72
C SER A 578 -4.58 -10.96 -23.69
N LEU A 579 -4.26 -9.75 -23.20
CA LEU A 579 -3.82 -8.63 -24.03
C LEU A 579 -2.45 -8.88 -24.67
N SER A 580 -2.42 -9.00 -25.99
CA SER A 580 -1.17 -9.20 -26.74
C SER A 580 -0.47 -7.88 -27.06
N GLY A 581 0.80 -7.75 -26.67
CA GLY A 581 1.68 -6.64 -27.07
C GLY A 581 1.68 -5.41 -26.15
N ALA A 582 1.12 -5.53 -24.94
CA ALA A 582 1.16 -4.50 -23.90
C ALA A 582 1.49 -5.09 -22.50
N LEU A 583 2.02 -6.31 -22.44
CA LEU A 583 2.53 -6.90 -21.21
C LEU A 583 3.95 -6.38 -20.93
N PRO A 584 4.29 -5.99 -19.68
CA PRO A 584 5.66 -5.66 -19.28
C PRO A 584 6.57 -6.90 -19.30
N GLU A 585 7.89 -6.72 -19.13
CA GLU A 585 8.81 -7.86 -18.98
C GLU A 585 8.66 -8.47 -17.57
N VAL A 586 7.76 -9.45 -17.44
CA VAL A 586 7.30 -10.03 -16.16
C VAL A 586 8.29 -11.02 -15.50
N GLY A 587 9.60 -10.78 -15.67
CA GLY A 587 10.67 -11.70 -15.26
C GLY A 587 11.73 -11.11 -14.31
N SER A 588 11.60 -9.84 -13.93
CA SER A 588 12.48 -9.13 -12.99
C SER A 588 11.73 -7.95 -12.37
N PRO A 589 11.98 -7.60 -11.10
CA PRO A 589 11.57 -6.31 -10.54
C PRO A 589 12.12 -5.15 -11.39
N VAL A 590 11.22 -4.30 -11.88
CA VAL A 590 11.58 -3.21 -12.80
C VAL A 590 11.91 -1.95 -12.01
N THR A 591 13.18 -1.57 -12.00
CA THR A 591 13.60 -0.21 -11.61
C THR A 591 12.95 0.83 -12.52
N PRO A 592 12.42 1.96 -12.01
CA PRO A 592 11.82 3.00 -12.84
C PRO A 592 12.80 3.48 -13.93
N PRO A 593 12.29 3.88 -15.11
CA PRO A 593 13.11 4.11 -16.29
C PRO A 593 14.04 5.32 -16.14
N VAL A 594 15.27 5.07 -15.68
CA VAL A 594 16.37 6.04 -15.73
C VAL A 594 16.62 6.43 -17.19
N THR A 595 16.79 7.72 -17.47
CA THR A 595 17.15 8.18 -18.81
C THR A 595 18.49 7.56 -19.20
N PRO A 596 18.56 6.78 -20.30
CA PRO A 596 19.79 6.06 -20.64
C PRO A 596 20.92 7.04 -20.93
N GLU A 597 22.10 6.80 -20.34
CA GLU A 597 23.32 7.50 -20.76
C GLU A 597 23.50 7.31 -22.27
N PRO A 598 23.79 8.39 -23.04
CA PRO A 598 24.01 8.26 -24.47
C PRO A 598 25.21 7.34 -24.72
N PRO A 599 25.14 6.45 -25.74
CA PRO A 599 26.18 5.45 -25.97
C PRO A 599 27.54 6.13 -26.19
N VAL A 600 28.50 5.83 -25.31
CA VAL A 600 29.80 6.50 -25.21
C VAL A 600 30.43 6.68 -26.59
N THR A 601 30.39 7.92 -27.09
CA THR A 601 30.98 8.28 -28.38
C THR A 601 32.48 8.13 -28.27
N VAL A 602 33.02 7.05 -28.84
CA VAL A 602 34.46 6.71 -28.75
C VAL A 602 35.29 7.89 -29.26
N GLU A 603 36.04 8.50 -28.34
CA GLU A 603 36.88 9.65 -28.63
C GLU A 603 37.91 9.29 -29.73
N PRO A 604 38.06 10.10 -30.79
CA PRO A 604 38.99 9.79 -31.87
C PRO A 604 40.44 9.80 -31.35
N GLU A 605 41.16 8.70 -31.59
CA GLU A 605 42.50 8.46 -31.01
C GLU A 605 43.44 9.68 -31.10
N PRO A 606 44.05 10.12 -29.98
CA PRO A 606 45.00 11.23 -30.01
C PRO A 606 46.25 10.87 -30.84
N PRO A 607 46.84 11.83 -31.58
CA PRO A 607 47.87 11.54 -32.57
C PRO A 607 49.15 10.98 -31.95
N VAL A 608 49.55 9.79 -32.42
CA VAL A 608 50.66 8.98 -31.89
C VAL A 608 51.98 9.76 -31.81
N THR A 609 52.47 9.98 -30.59
CA THR A 609 53.82 10.49 -30.31
C THR A 609 54.87 9.39 -30.52
N PRO A 610 55.98 9.66 -31.24
CA PRO A 610 57.04 8.66 -31.45
C PRO A 610 57.79 8.33 -30.13
N PRO A 611 58.32 7.10 -29.98
CA PRO A 611 58.77 6.59 -28.69
C PRO A 611 60.09 7.20 -28.20
N ILE A 612 60.16 7.45 -26.89
CA ILE A 612 61.40 7.79 -26.17
C ILE A 612 62.04 6.50 -25.65
N THR A 613 63.36 6.42 -25.73
CA THR A 613 64.15 5.22 -25.37
C THR A 613 64.23 5.02 -23.85
N ILE A 614 64.11 3.77 -23.40
CA ILE A 614 64.22 3.36 -21.99
C ILE A 614 65.69 3.00 -21.67
N GLU A 615 66.20 3.46 -20.52
CA GLU A 615 67.46 2.99 -19.92
C GLU A 615 67.19 2.02 -18.74
N PRO A 616 68.13 1.12 -18.39
CA PRO A 616 67.80 -0.13 -17.68
C PRO A 616 67.72 -0.07 -16.14
N GLU A 617 67.08 -1.10 -15.59
CA GLU A 617 66.72 -1.30 -14.18
C GLU A 617 67.90 -1.52 -13.20
N THR A 618 67.67 -1.27 -11.91
CA THR A 618 68.43 -1.86 -10.77
C THR A 618 67.47 -2.25 -9.61
N PRO A 619 67.83 -3.21 -8.72
CA PRO A 619 66.81 -4.16 -8.22
C PRO A 619 66.45 -4.14 -6.71
N VAL A 620 65.17 -4.47 -6.44
CA VAL A 620 64.56 -5.31 -5.37
C VAL A 620 65.20 -5.43 -3.97
N THR A 621 64.38 -5.22 -2.93
CA THR A 621 64.54 -5.83 -1.58
C THR A 621 63.22 -6.37 -1.01
N PRO A 622 63.18 -7.56 -0.35
CA PRO A 622 61.97 -8.24 0.17
C PRO A 622 61.61 -7.91 1.65
N PRO A 623 60.46 -8.40 2.19
CA PRO A 623 59.84 -7.89 3.45
C PRO A 623 60.21 -8.65 4.75
N VAL A 624 59.67 -8.17 5.90
CA VAL A 624 59.83 -8.74 7.27
C VAL A 624 58.49 -8.71 8.05
N THR A 625 58.34 -9.56 9.07
CA THR A 625 57.07 -10.04 9.67
C THR A 625 56.76 -9.62 11.14
N ALA A 626 55.47 -9.41 11.43
CA ALA A 626 54.63 -9.83 12.60
C ALA A 626 55.01 -9.60 14.10
N GLU A 627 54.04 -9.00 14.84
CA GLU A 627 53.51 -9.32 16.22
C GLU A 627 54.43 -9.32 17.48
N PRO A 628 53.94 -9.47 18.77
CA PRO A 628 52.55 -9.58 19.33
C PRO A 628 52.19 -8.72 20.62
N GLU A 629 50.88 -8.73 20.98
CA GLU A 629 50.17 -8.74 22.31
C GLU A 629 50.56 -7.99 23.63
N GLN A 630 49.58 -7.21 24.18
CA GLN A 630 48.98 -7.17 25.59
C GLN A 630 49.90 -6.93 26.85
N PRO A 631 49.43 -6.84 28.16
CA PRO A 631 48.08 -6.94 28.79
C PRO A 631 47.66 -5.97 29.97
N THR A 632 46.34 -5.94 30.34
CA THR A 632 45.72 -5.69 31.70
C THR A 632 45.81 -4.28 32.40
N THR A 633 45.10 -3.88 33.50
CA THR A 633 44.30 -4.49 34.64
C THR A 633 43.24 -3.55 35.34
N VAL A 634 42.07 -4.10 35.77
CA VAL A 634 41.33 -3.95 37.08
C VAL A 634 40.52 -2.65 37.48
N ILE A 635 39.57 -2.79 38.44
CA ILE A 635 38.40 -1.98 38.90
C ILE A 635 38.38 -1.80 40.46
N PRO A 636 37.32 -1.32 41.21
CA PRO A 636 36.24 -0.28 41.06
C PRO A 636 36.27 0.71 42.30
N PRO A 637 35.24 1.01 43.16
CA PRO A 637 33.80 1.43 43.08
C PRO A 637 33.42 2.75 43.90
N VAL A 638 32.10 3.05 44.10
CA VAL A 638 31.40 3.69 45.29
C VAL A 638 30.60 5.04 45.14
N THR A 639 29.25 4.92 45.21
CA THR A 639 28.10 5.78 45.69
C THR A 639 28.14 7.32 45.88
N ALA A 640 27.01 8.01 45.57
CA ALA A 640 26.11 8.72 46.54
C ALA A 640 24.92 9.50 45.87
N GLU A 641 23.87 9.85 46.65
CA GLU A 641 22.66 10.58 46.23
C GLU A 641 22.77 12.14 46.25
N PRO A 642 21.89 12.88 45.54
CA PRO A 642 21.83 14.36 45.55
C PRO A 642 20.90 14.95 46.63
N GLY A 643 21.04 16.25 46.91
CA GLY A 643 20.19 16.99 47.87
C GLY A 643 19.57 18.28 47.30
N THR A 644 18.39 18.65 47.83
CA THR A 644 17.64 19.92 47.66
C THR A 644 18.27 21.05 48.53
N PRO A 645 17.90 22.37 48.49
CA PRO A 645 16.56 22.99 48.33
C PRO A 645 16.56 24.42 47.61
N PRO A 646 15.71 25.45 47.92
CA PRO A 646 14.24 25.61 47.73
C PRO A 646 13.72 26.98 47.15
N THR A 647 12.38 27.13 47.11
CA THR A 647 11.49 28.33 47.40
C THR A 647 10.94 29.34 46.33
N GLU A 648 9.59 29.48 46.36
CA GLU A 648 8.65 30.64 46.14
C GLU A 648 8.53 31.36 44.75
N ILE A 649 7.38 31.48 44.04
CA ILE A 649 5.98 31.98 44.32
C ILE A 649 5.91 33.55 44.34
N PRO A 650 5.00 34.31 43.64
CA PRO A 650 3.52 34.10 43.48
C PRO A 650 2.73 34.56 42.17
N VAL A 651 1.57 33.91 41.90
CA VAL A 651 0.16 34.40 41.67
C VAL A 651 -0.12 35.60 40.70
N THR A 652 -1.08 35.58 39.73
CA THR A 652 -2.58 35.81 39.85
C THR A 652 -3.41 35.43 38.60
N ASN A 653 -4.72 35.10 38.75
CA ASN A 653 -5.72 35.03 37.65
C ASN A 653 -7.21 35.10 38.14
N PRO A 654 -8.15 35.81 37.45
CA PRO A 654 -9.62 35.58 37.54
C PRO A 654 -10.38 35.72 36.18
N GLY A 655 -11.64 35.30 35.95
CA GLY A 655 -12.72 34.70 36.77
C GLY A 655 -13.97 34.34 35.90
N ASN A 656 -15.11 33.94 36.49
CA ASN A 656 -16.28 33.32 35.79
C ASN A 656 -17.69 33.93 36.15
N PRO A 657 -18.83 33.55 35.50
CA PRO A 657 -20.10 34.31 35.47
C PRO A 657 -21.31 33.71 36.26
N PRO A 658 -22.46 34.45 36.33
CA PRO A 658 -23.84 33.98 36.62
C PRO A 658 -24.79 34.15 35.37
N ASP A 659 -26.10 33.87 35.30
CA ASP A 659 -27.15 33.32 36.19
C ASP A 659 -28.35 32.74 35.35
N VAL A 660 -29.37 32.08 35.94
CA VAL A 660 -30.59 31.56 35.24
C VAL A 660 -31.90 31.77 36.07
N ILE A 661 -33.07 31.86 35.40
CA ILE A 661 -34.42 32.04 36.01
C ILE A 661 -35.43 30.98 35.46
N THR A 662 -36.43 30.57 36.26
CA THR A 662 -37.33 29.40 36.05
C THR A 662 -38.83 29.69 36.33
N ILE A 663 -39.69 28.63 36.38
CA ILE A 663 -41.12 28.54 36.87
C ILE A 663 -42.22 28.68 35.77
N PRO A 664 -43.36 27.93 35.72
CA PRO A 664 -43.80 26.66 36.37
C PRO A 664 -44.41 25.56 35.42
N GLU A 665 -44.85 24.42 35.98
CA GLU A 665 -45.62 23.33 35.33
C GLU A 665 -47.17 23.42 35.49
N VAL A 666 -47.92 22.58 34.72
CA VAL A 666 -49.33 22.16 34.94
C VAL A 666 -49.51 20.68 34.52
N THR A 667 -50.47 19.92 35.10
CA THR A 667 -50.44 18.44 35.16
C THR A 667 -51.67 17.66 34.62
N LEU A 668 -51.40 16.45 34.08
CA LEU A 668 -52.25 15.22 34.02
C LEU A 668 -53.55 15.23 33.15
N PRO A 669 -54.19 14.07 32.80
CA PRO A 669 -53.98 12.67 33.25
C PRO A 669 -53.80 11.59 32.14
N GLU A 670 -53.88 10.31 32.54
CA GLU A 670 -53.45 9.05 31.88
C GLU A 670 -54.47 8.39 30.92
N THR A 671 -54.03 7.44 30.06
CA THR A 671 -54.67 6.10 29.92
C THR A 671 -53.80 5.06 29.16
N GLU A 672 -53.78 3.82 29.68
CA GLU A 672 -53.24 2.54 29.14
C GLU A 672 -54.43 1.67 28.60
N PRO A 673 -54.31 0.44 28.02
CA PRO A 673 -53.22 -0.54 28.21
C PRO A 673 -52.82 -1.50 27.04
N ASP A 674 -51.83 -2.37 27.37
CA ASP A 674 -51.75 -3.84 27.15
C ASP A 674 -50.53 -4.41 26.38
N THR A 675 -49.96 -5.47 26.96
CA THR A 675 -48.85 -6.31 26.44
C THR A 675 -49.19 -7.80 26.59
N PRO A 676 -48.54 -8.73 25.85
CA PRO A 676 -47.44 -9.54 26.42
C PRO A 676 -46.38 -9.97 25.36
N SER A 677 -45.25 -10.64 25.64
CA SER A 677 -44.57 -11.10 26.87
C SER A 677 -43.08 -11.40 26.59
N ASN A 678 -42.21 -11.22 27.58
CA ASN A 678 -40.84 -11.77 27.65
C ASN A 678 -40.78 -12.84 28.78
N PRO A 679 -39.88 -13.85 28.75
CA PRO A 679 -38.57 -13.74 29.41
C PRO A 679 -37.41 -14.39 28.59
N GLY A 680 -36.13 -14.02 28.70
CA GLY A 680 -35.35 -13.36 29.77
C GLY A 680 -34.26 -14.33 30.29
N GLY A 681 -33.05 -13.93 30.70
CA GLY A 681 -32.38 -12.63 30.80
C GLY A 681 -31.12 -12.71 31.70
N TRP A 682 -30.38 -11.59 31.87
CA TRP A 682 -29.13 -11.43 32.65
C TRP A 682 -27.87 -12.02 31.96
N SER A 683 -26.66 -11.45 32.05
CA SER A 683 -26.13 -10.15 32.56
C SER A 683 -24.74 -9.96 31.90
N GLY A 684 -24.17 -8.79 31.62
CA GLY A 684 -24.25 -7.48 32.28
C GLY A 684 -22.81 -6.98 32.47
N TRP A 685 -22.23 -6.36 31.43
CA TRP A 685 -20.83 -5.92 31.35
C TRP A 685 -20.50 -4.71 32.23
N GLY A 686 -19.20 -4.44 32.46
CA GLY A 686 -18.75 -3.21 33.11
C GLY A 686 -17.26 -2.88 33.04
N GLY A 687 -16.91 -1.91 32.17
CA GLY A 687 -15.96 -0.83 32.50
C GLY A 687 -14.44 -1.06 32.38
N HIS A 688 -13.90 -0.70 31.20
CA HIS A 688 -12.56 -0.12 30.93
C HIS A 688 -11.32 -0.56 31.76
N HIS A 689 -10.27 -0.98 31.05
CA HIS A 689 -9.15 -0.09 30.67
C HIS A 689 -8.05 -0.88 29.93
N GLY A 690 -7.78 -0.56 28.66
CA GLY A 690 -6.69 -1.18 27.90
C GLY A 690 -6.63 -0.66 26.46
N TRP A 691 -5.45 -0.19 26.08
CA TRP A 691 -4.94 0.14 24.75
C TRP A 691 -5.62 -0.59 23.58
N GLY A 692 -6.56 0.07 22.91
CA GLY A 692 -6.90 -0.23 21.52
C GLY A 692 -6.07 0.66 20.61
N GLY A 693 -5.27 0.07 19.71
CA GLY A 693 -4.47 0.82 18.75
C GLY A 693 -5.35 1.53 17.73
N ARG A 694 -5.03 2.79 17.39
CA ARG A 694 -5.63 3.48 16.24
C ARG A 694 -4.87 3.09 14.97
N GLY A 695 -4.95 1.81 14.60
CA GLY A 695 -4.24 1.23 13.46
C GLY A 695 -4.90 1.51 12.10
N GLY A 696 -6.19 1.84 12.08
CA GLY A 696 -6.87 2.32 10.87
C GLY A 696 -6.31 3.67 10.44
N GLY A 697 -5.67 3.71 9.27
CA GLY A 697 -5.23 4.93 8.61
C GLY A 697 -6.38 5.90 8.34
N ARG A 698 -6.07 7.17 8.07
CA ARG A 698 -7.09 8.23 7.88
C ARG A 698 -7.64 8.23 6.46
N ASN A 699 -8.15 7.09 6.01
CA ASN A 699 -8.59 6.84 4.63
C ASN A 699 -9.65 7.88 4.20
N TRP A 700 -9.24 8.82 3.34
CA TRP A 700 -9.97 10.02 2.94
C TRP A 700 -11.37 9.76 2.35
N PHE A 701 -11.64 8.56 1.83
CA PHE A 701 -12.94 8.16 1.28
C PHE A 701 -14.12 8.33 2.26
N GLN A 702 -13.87 8.41 3.57
CA GLN A 702 -14.90 8.71 4.57
C GLN A 702 -15.40 10.18 4.52
N GLU A 703 -14.57 11.16 4.10
CA GLU A 703 -14.95 12.59 4.17
C GLU A 703 -16.02 12.98 3.14
N ILE A 704 -16.14 12.28 2.01
CA ILE A 704 -17.07 12.65 0.92
C ILE A 704 -18.53 12.66 1.40
N TRP A 705 -18.90 11.71 2.27
CA TRP A 705 -20.23 11.63 2.87
C TRP A 705 -20.57 12.82 3.77
N SER A 706 -19.58 13.50 4.35
CA SER A 706 -19.78 14.61 5.29
C SER A 706 -20.25 15.92 4.65
N ARG A 707 -20.21 16.04 3.31
CA ARG A 707 -20.43 17.31 2.58
C ARG A 707 -21.74 17.37 1.75
N ARG A 708 -22.65 16.39 1.89
CA ARG A 708 -23.97 16.38 1.21
C ARG A 708 -25.18 16.76 2.10
N ASP A 709 -24.99 16.90 3.41
CA ASP A 709 -26.08 17.02 4.42
C ASP A 709 -26.38 18.46 4.95
N GLU A 710 -25.99 19.52 4.24
CA GLU A 710 -26.41 20.91 4.53
C GLU A 710 -27.33 21.52 3.44
N ASP A 711 -28.52 20.93 3.22
CA ASP A 711 -29.76 21.65 2.80
C ASP A 711 -30.97 20.67 2.60
N ASP A 712 -31.74 20.34 3.66
CA ASP A 712 -33.23 20.35 3.60
C ASP A 712 -33.97 20.09 4.96
N ASP A 713 -35.16 20.67 5.05
CA ASP A 713 -36.16 20.77 6.15
C ASP A 713 -36.29 19.69 7.28
N ASP A 714 -36.15 20.17 8.52
CA ASP A 714 -37.21 20.25 9.56
C ASP A 714 -38.06 19.00 9.93
N ARG A 715 -37.72 18.30 11.06
CA ARG A 715 -38.69 17.72 12.04
C ARG A 715 -38.11 17.10 13.35
N GLY A 716 -38.26 17.83 14.46
CA GLY A 716 -39.05 17.36 15.62
C GLY A 716 -38.54 16.29 16.62
N GLY A 717 -37.67 16.68 17.58
CA GLY A 717 -37.57 16.10 18.94
C GLY A 717 -36.69 14.84 19.10
N GLY A 718 -36.24 14.45 20.30
CA GLY A 718 -36.35 15.03 21.64
C GLY A 718 -35.38 14.34 22.63
N ARG A 719 -34.90 15.04 23.68
CA ARG A 719 -33.71 14.65 24.47
C ARG A 719 -33.99 14.01 25.85
N ASN A 720 -33.11 13.08 26.26
CA ASN A 720 -32.49 12.85 27.59
C ASN A 720 -33.43 12.68 28.85
N TRP A 721 -33.07 11.94 29.92
CA TRP A 721 -31.92 12.22 30.80
C TRP A 721 -31.57 11.09 31.80
N LEU A 722 -30.32 11.17 32.30
CA LEU A 722 -29.77 10.44 33.45
C LEU A 722 -30.19 11.03 34.80
N GLN A 723 -30.28 10.17 35.83
CA GLN A 723 -30.03 10.46 37.26
C GLN A 723 -29.78 9.11 37.99
N GLU A 724 -28.94 8.96 39.02
CA GLU A 724 -27.96 9.86 39.66
C GLU A 724 -26.99 9.05 40.58
N ILE A 725 -26.33 9.72 41.54
CA ILE A 725 -25.62 9.23 42.75
C ILE A 725 -24.09 8.97 42.60
N ARG A 726 -23.36 9.22 43.72
CA ARG A 726 -21.90 9.37 43.81
C ARG A 726 -21.27 8.58 44.98
N SER A 727 -19.97 8.29 44.82
CA SER A 727 -18.88 8.49 45.81
C SER A 727 -18.50 7.42 46.87
N ARG A 728 -17.18 7.43 47.18
CA ARG A 728 -16.45 7.14 48.44
C ARG A 728 -15.76 5.76 48.64
N HIS A 729 -14.42 5.84 48.55
CA HIS A 729 -13.41 5.52 49.60
C HIS A 729 -12.86 4.09 49.85
N ASP A 730 -11.53 4.10 50.09
CA ASP A 730 -10.69 3.28 50.98
C ASP A 730 -10.09 1.91 50.52
N ASP A 731 -8.79 2.00 50.16
CA ASP A 731 -7.62 1.32 50.77
C ASP A 731 -7.21 -0.16 50.55
N THR A 732 -5.88 -0.35 50.65
CA THR A 732 -5.05 -1.53 50.98
C THR A 732 -4.62 -2.59 49.93
N ASP A 733 -3.36 -2.46 49.50
CA ASP A 733 -2.23 -3.40 49.71
C ASP A 733 -2.16 -4.84 49.14
N ASN A 734 -1.26 -4.98 48.15
CA ASN A 734 0.02 -5.73 48.23
C ASN A 734 0.13 -7.21 47.76
N ASP A 735 1.40 -7.61 47.51
CA ASP A 735 1.99 -8.90 47.11
C ASP A 735 1.83 -9.37 45.63
N GLN A 736 2.77 -10.11 45.01
CA GLN A 736 4.25 -9.99 44.87
C GLN A 736 4.77 -11.17 44.00
N HIS A 737 5.46 -10.87 42.88
CA HIS A 737 6.32 -11.77 42.07
C HIS A 737 5.71 -13.02 41.35
N PRO A 738 6.39 -13.57 40.31
CA PRO A 738 7.44 -13.01 39.42
C PRO A 738 7.10 -13.09 37.91
N GLN A 739 7.95 -12.50 37.07
CA GLN A 739 7.82 -12.43 35.61
C GLN A 739 8.13 -13.76 34.89
N GLN A 740 7.47 -13.98 33.75
CA GLN A 740 8.07 -14.62 32.58
C GLN A 740 7.98 -13.64 31.39
N SER A 741 8.96 -13.69 30.49
CA SER A 741 9.10 -12.77 29.37
C SER A 741 8.47 -13.35 28.11
N HIS A 742 7.36 -12.78 27.67
CA HIS A 742 6.92 -12.89 26.27
C HIS A 742 7.46 -11.69 25.51
N TRP A 743 7.92 -11.95 24.28
CA TRP A 743 8.11 -10.92 23.27
C TRP A 743 6.81 -10.90 22.46
N HIS A 744 6.24 -9.72 22.30
CA HIS A 744 5.28 -9.45 21.23
C HIS A 744 6.01 -8.62 20.17
N TRP A 745 5.68 -8.88 18.91
CA TRP A 745 6.06 -8.15 17.71
C TRP A 745 4.79 -7.95 16.91
#